data_AF-A0ABD2LLH2-F1
#
_entry.id   AF-A0ABD2LLH2-F1
#
_cell.length_a   1.000
_cell.length_b   1.000
_cell.length_c   1.000
_cell.angle_alpha   90.00
_cell.angle_beta   90.00
_cell.angle_gamma   90.00
#
_symmetry.space_group_name_H-M   'P 1'
#
loop_
_entity.id
_entity.type
_entity.pdbx_description
1 polymer ?
#
loop_
_entity_poly.entity_id
_entity_poly.type
_entity_poly.pdbx_seq_one_letter_code
_entity_poly.pdbx_strand_id
1 'polypeptide(L)'
;MTKKQVTIVGSGNWGTAIARIVGKTVQMHNSEFDDSAVKMWVFEEVFEGRNLSEIINEKHENVKYLPGKKLPTNVIAVTDVVEASKNADVLVFVIPHQFLHKVCEQLKGNIKKSAIAISLIKGLATFHENDIGLRLLSNEISTSLGIDTAVLMGANLANEVAEDHFCEATIGTKNPEHGNELKKLFHTDNFRINVVEDAATVELCGALKNIVACGAGFSVGLGYGDNTMAAIIRIGLMDMIKFIELFYPGANLKTFFESCGFADLLTTCMGGRNRRVCEAFVKSNRPLAEVERELLNGQSAQGPLTAKEVFEVLQAKNLTKEFPFFVAIHKVCSGFKPQIGLEIHAQINSSSKLFSDAISPASSSLTSNSVVSAFDLATPGTLPTLNRKCVEKCLLAAVLLNCEIADVCRFDRKHYFYPDLPLGYQITQKTCPIARNGNFNLYSQNDKNSTDFFEKSIKIEQLQLEMDSGKTLRADENDLVDLNRAGVGLVEIVTAPDLANAFEATLFVEQLRRLLMHNDICTGHFHEGHFRVDVNVSVSKGETPGKRTELKNLSSLSLLSAAIGTELRRQMAILRDGGEVEEETRAVDVKGKTTTTSRAKGSEMDYRFMPEPNLPRLNIDSDWVKDAKRSVKRELFFHQCVVEFGYPPSFAIEIMNDAKMETFIRHYTSSGKMFPNDCFFPWLEELRHICDWLSADFPPTDPIFIRHFADLIAFNQQKRLTKLVSIQLLKELGKKQTQQSIEELIDQRQLWQITDPAQIRDTIHCVFEENPEAVTKAKTQAGGRQFVKLRREVLVKSDKRIDPTEVDQMMTEMMSEQK
;
A
#
# COMPACT_ATOMS: atom_id res chain seq x y z
N MET A 1 45.65 -30.56 -22.45
CA MET A 1 44.92 -29.28 -22.47
C MET A 1 44.67 -28.86 -21.03
N THR A 2 44.70 -27.57 -20.72
CA THR A 2 44.24 -27.05 -19.42
C THR A 2 42.75 -27.31 -19.28
N LYS A 3 42.33 -27.95 -18.18
CA LYS A 3 40.91 -28.21 -17.87
C LYS A 3 40.17 -26.88 -17.73
N LYS A 4 38.93 -26.82 -18.21
CA LYS A 4 38.10 -25.61 -18.20
C LYS A 4 37.31 -25.47 -16.91
N GLN A 5 37.30 -24.27 -16.33
CA GLN A 5 36.55 -23.96 -15.12
C GLN A 5 35.16 -23.42 -15.42
N VAL A 6 34.15 -23.93 -14.73
CA VAL A 6 32.75 -23.57 -14.94
C VAL A 6 32.23 -22.81 -13.72
N THR A 7 31.53 -21.70 -13.97
CA THR A 7 30.88 -20.92 -12.92
C THR A 7 29.42 -20.65 -13.25
N ILE A 8 28.56 -20.85 -12.26
CA ILE A 8 27.13 -20.61 -12.34
C ILE A 8 26.84 -19.31 -11.60
N VAL A 9 26.40 -18.32 -12.35
CA VAL A 9 26.00 -17.02 -11.83
C VAL A 9 24.50 -17.10 -11.51
N GLY A 10 24.17 -17.45 -10.26
CA GLY A 10 22.81 -17.49 -9.74
C GLY A 10 22.46 -18.81 -9.02
N SER A 11 21.78 -18.68 -7.88
CA SER A 11 21.47 -19.78 -6.95
C SER A 11 19.97 -19.99 -6.69
N GLY A 12 19.10 -19.43 -7.54
CA GLY A 12 17.65 -19.64 -7.43
C GLY A 12 17.25 -21.10 -7.72
N ASN A 13 15.95 -21.39 -7.76
CA ASN A 13 15.45 -22.76 -7.98
C ASN A 13 16.02 -23.36 -9.29
N TRP A 14 15.92 -22.61 -10.39
CA TRP A 14 16.48 -23.04 -11.68
C TRP A 14 18.02 -23.09 -11.68
N GLY A 15 18.70 -22.11 -11.07
CA GLY A 15 20.15 -22.10 -10.93
C GLY A 15 20.67 -23.32 -10.17
N THR A 16 19.97 -23.73 -9.12
CA THR A 16 20.30 -24.92 -8.33
C THR A 16 20.08 -26.22 -9.12
N ALA A 17 18.97 -26.34 -9.87
CA ALA A 17 18.72 -27.49 -10.73
C ALA A 17 19.82 -27.64 -11.80
N ILE A 18 20.24 -26.52 -12.39
CA ILE A 18 21.33 -26.48 -13.35
C ILE A 18 22.67 -26.82 -12.70
N ALA A 19 22.94 -26.35 -11.48
CA ALA A 19 24.15 -26.70 -10.75
C ALA A 19 24.29 -28.20 -10.51
N ARG A 20 23.16 -28.91 -10.34
CA ARG A 20 23.17 -30.38 -10.23
C ARG A 20 23.57 -31.05 -11.53
N ILE A 21 23.03 -30.59 -12.66
CA ILE A 21 23.38 -31.12 -13.98
C ILE A 21 24.86 -30.86 -14.26
N VAL A 22 25.28 -29.59 -14.17
CA VAL A 22 26.64 -29.15 -14.46
C VAL A 22 27.66 -29.83 -13.54
N GLY A 23 27.36 -29.96 -12.25
CA GLY A 23 28.23 -30.67 -11.31
C GLY A 23 28.44 -32.14 -11.71
N LYS A 24 27.37 -32.85 -12.10
CA LYS A 24 27.41 -34.25 -12.58
C LYS A 24 28.18 -34.37 -13.90
N THR A 25 27.89 -33.52 -14.89
CA THR A 25 28.52 -33.60 -16.23
C THR A 25 29.99 -33.25 -16.21
N VAL A 26 30.40 -32.27 -15.38
CA VAL A 26 31.82 -31.93 -15.17
C VAL A 26 32.60 -33.12 -14.61
N GLN A 27 32.01 -33.90 -13.69
CA GLN A 27 32.63 -35.14 -13.19
C GLN A 27 32.74 -36.21 -14.28
N MET A 28 31.73 -36.36 -15.14
CA MET A 28 31.75 -37.30 -16.28
C MET A 28 32.77 -36.92 -17.35
N HIS A 29 32.98 -35.62 -17.57
CA HIS A 29 33.87 -35.05 -18.58
C HIS A 29 35.13 -34.42 -17.96
N ASN A 30 35.66 -35.02 -16.90
CA ASN A 30 36.79 -34.48 -16.12
C ASN A 30 38.13 -34.41 -16.87
N SER A 31 38.21 -34.96 -18.08
CA SER A 31 39.34 -34.78 -18.99
C SER A 31 39.32 -33.41 -19.69
N GLU A 32 38.15 -32.79 -19.81
CA GLU A 32 37.91 -31.49 -20.47
C GLU A 32 37.60 -30.38 -19.44
N PHE A 33 36.82 -30.69 -18.41
CA PHE A 33 36.40 -29.74 -17.38
C PHE A 33 37.08 -30.00 -16.03
N ASP A 34 37.32 -28.93 -15.28
CA ASP A 34 37.90 -28.97 -13.95
C ASP A 34 36.83 -29.42 -12.93
N ASP A 35 36.95 -30.64 -12.44
CA ASP A 35 36.05 -31.25 -11.49
C ASP A 35 36.39 -30.95 -10.03
N SER A 36 37.46 -30.17 -9.77
CA SER A 36 37.82 -29.77 -8.41
C SER A 36 36.81 -28.81 -7.78
N ALA A 37 36.23 -27.90 -8.58
CA ALA A 37 35.25 -26.94 -8.12
C ALA A 37 34.42 -26.36 -9.28
N VAL A 38 33.12 -26.61 -9.28
CA VAL A 38 32.10 -25.85 -10.02
C VAL A 38 31.56 -24.79 -9.08
N LYS A 39 31.96 -23.53 -9.30
CA LYS A 39 31.56 -22.43 -8.43
C LYS A 39 30.14 -21.99 -8.75
N MET A 40 29.30 -21.83 -7.74
CA MET A 40 27.96 -21.29 -7.85
C MET A 40 27.89 -20.00 -7.03
N TRP A 41 27.62 -18.88 -7.69
CA TRP A 41 27.40 -17.61 -7.01
C TRP A 41 26.06 -17.65 -6.27
N VAL A 42 26.11 -17.47 -4.95
CA VAL A 42 24.96 -17.41 -4.04
C VAL A 42 24.88 -16.00 -3.46
N PHE A 43 23.79 -15.29 -3.73
CA PHE A 43 23.51 -14.06 -3.00
C PHE A 43 23.30 -14.40 -1.52
N GLU A 44 24.06 -13.77 -0.63
CA GLU A 44 24.07 -14.17 0.77
C GLU A 44 22.77 -13.78 1.45
N GLU A 45 22.16 -14.76 2.11
CA GLU A 45 20.88 -14.62 2.79
C GLU A 45 20.88 -15.45 4.07
N VAL A 46 20.26 -14.92 5.12
CA VAL A 46 20.10 -15.66 6.38
C VAL A 46 18.86 -16.54 6.26
N PHE A 47 19.04 -17.85 6.38
CA PHE A 47 17.97 -18.85 6.39
C PHE A 47 18.06 -19.68 7.67
N GLU A 48 16.98 -19.69 8.47
CA GLU A 48 16.95 -20.34 9.80
C GLU A 48 18.13 -19.95 10.70
N GLY A 49 18.55 -18.68 10.66
CA GLY A 49 19.62 -18.14 11.50
C GLY A 49 21.05 -18.44 11.05
N ARG A 50 21.26 -19.06 9.88
CA ARG A 50 22.60 -19.31 9.30
C ARG A 50 22.69 -18.78 7.87
N ASN A 51 23.91 -18.50 7.41
CA ASN A 51 24.18 -18.07 6.04
C ASN A 51 23.84 -19.20 5.05
N LEU A 52 23.11 -18.88 3.99
CA LEU A 52 22.68 -19.86 2.99
C LEU A 52 23.87 -20.51 2.29
N SER A 53 24.93 -19.75 2.02
CA SER A 53 26.15 -20.27 1.38
C SER A 53 26.83 -21.36 2.22
N GLU A 54 26.91 -21.17 3.54
CA GLU A 54 27.44 -22.15 4.49
C GLU A 54 26.60 -23.42 4.52
N ILE A 55 25.26 -23.29 4.56
CA ILE A 55 24.35 -24.43 4.54
C ILE A 55 24.52 -25.24 3.25
N ILE A 56 24.64 -24.56 2.10
CA ILE A 56 24.83 -25.21 0.80
C ILE A 56 26.15 -25.98 0.79
N ASN A 57 27.25 -25.39 1.26
CA ASN A 57 28.56 -26.03 1.28
C ASN A 57 28.66 -27.18 2.31
N GLU A 58 27.98 -27.08 3.46
CA GLU A 58 27.97 -28.13 4.49
C GLU A 58 27.08 -29.32 4.09
N LYS A 59 25.86 -29.04 3.63
CA LYS A 59 24.83 -30.07 3.37
C LYS A 59 24.79 -30.54 1.92
N HIS A 60 25.51 -29.87 1.02
CA HIS A 60 25.39 -30.01 -0.43
C HIS A 60 23.92 -29.93 -0.88
N GLU A 61 23.20 -28.93 -0.40
CA GLU A 61 21.77 -28.78 -0.64
C GLU A 61 21.33 -27.32 -0.50
N ASN A 62 20.57 -26.81 -1.49
CA ASN A 62 19.94 -25.50 -1.39
C ASN A 62 18.55 -25.63 -0.74
N VAL A 63 18.54 -25.64 0.59
CA VAL A 63 17.33 -25.86 1.41
C VAL A 63 16.25 -24.81 1.18
N LYS A 64 16.60 -23.61 0.69
CA LYS A 64 15.66 -22.53 0.42
C LYS A 64 14.98 -22.68 -0.94
N TYR A 65 15.78 -22.88 -1.99
CA TYR A 65 15.28 -22.79 -3.37
C TYR A 65 14.97 -24.14 -4.03
N LEU A 66 15.57 -25.23 -3.55
CA LEU A 66 15.34 -26.59 -4.04
C LEU A 66 15.51 -27.62 -2.91
N PRO A 67 14.60 -27.61 -1.90
CA PRO A 67 14.71 -28.48 -0.73
C PRO A 67 14.59 -29.96 -1.09
N GLY A 68 15.32 -30.80 -0.36
CA GLY A 68 15.31 -32.27 -0.48
C GLY A 68 16.15 -32.83 -1.62
N LYS A 69 16.90 -32.00 -2.34
CA LYS A 69 17.66 -32.42 -3.54
C LYS A 69 19.16 -32.15 -3.36
N LYS A 70 19.98 -33.21 -3.37
CA LYS A 70 21.44 -33.10 -3.18
C LYS A 70 22.16 -32.58 -4.43
N LEU A 71 23.07 -31.64 -4.18
CA LEU A 71 24.08 -31.15 -5.12
C LEU A 71 25.27 -32.11 -5.15
N PRO A 72 25.94 -32.27 -6.31
CA PRO A 72 27.25 -32.90 -6.38
C PRO A 72 28.28 -32.20 -5.48
N THR A 73 29.22 -32.95 -4.91
CA THR A 73 30.20 -32.43 -3.95
C THR A 73 31.21 -31.45 -4.54
N ASN A 74 31.38 -31.47 -5.86
CA ASN A 74 32.19 -30.49 -6.59
C ASN A 74 31.48 -29.14 -6.78
N VAL A 75 30.21 -28.98 -6.44
CA VAL A 75 29.51 -27.69 -6.49
C VAL A 75 29.76 -26.91 -5.20
N ILE A 76 30.39 -25.74 -5.32
CA ILE A 76 30.79 -24.90 -4.19
C ILE A 76 30.09 -23.54 -4.27
N ALA A 77 29.36 -23.18 -3.21
CA ALA A 77 28.74 -21.86 -3.06
C ALA A 77 29.78 -20.79 -2.72
N VAL A 78 29.74 -19.68 -3.47
CA VAL A 78 30.61 -18.51 -3.31
C VAL A 78 29.75 -17.25 -3.27
N THR A 79 30.02 -16.34 -2.34
CA THR A 79 29.18 -15.15 -2.10
C THR A 79 29.57 -13.96 -2.97
N ASP A 80 30.84 -13.86 -3.36
CA ASP A 80 31.35 -12.83 -4.26
C ASP A 80 31.31 -13.31 -5.72
N VAL A 81 30.59 -12.59 -6.58
CA VAL A 81 30.39 -12.96 -7.98
C VAL A 81 31.69 -12.84 -8.81
N VAL A 82 32.58 -11.91 -8.43
CA VAL A 82 33.87 -11.69 -9.10
C VAL A 82 34.83 -12.81 -8.73
N GLU A 83 34.94 -13.18 -7.46
CA GLU A 83 35.73 -14.32 -6.99
C GLU A 83 35.26 -15.64 -7.61
N ALA A 84 33.94 -15.80 -7.73
CA ALA A 84 33.35 -16.95 -8.41
C ALA A 84 33.81 -17.00 -9.88
N SER A 85 33.78 -15.86 -10.57
CA SER A 85 33.88 -15.81 -12.03
C SER A 85 35.29 -15.55 -12.58
N LYS A 86 36.24 -15.07 -11.76
CA LYS A 86 37.54 -14.56 -12.22
C LYS A 86 38.35 -15.52 -13.11
N ASN A 87 38.30 -16.81 -12.78
CA ASN A 87 39.04 -17.84 -13.50
C ASN A 87 38.14 -18.73 -14.39
N ALA A 88 36.86 -18.40 -14.50
CA ALA A 88 35.91 -19.21 -15.27
C ALA A 88 36.22 -19.13 -16.78
N ASP A 89 36.24 -20.30 -17.43
CA ASP A 89 36.25 -20.42 -18.89
C ASP A 89 34.81 -20.48 -19.43
N VAL A 90 33.86 -20.92 -18.62
CA VAL A 90 32.42 -20.96 -18.94
C VAL A 90 31.60 -20.28 -17.84
N LEU A 91 30.78 -19.30 -18.21
CA LEU A 91 29.87 -18.57 -17.32
C LEU A 91 28.40 -18.90 -17.64
N VAL A 92 27.68 -19.47 -16.69
CA VAL A 92 26.26 -19.83 -16.83
C VAL A 92 25.39 -18.81 -16.09
N PHE A 93 24.70 -17.94 -16.82
CA PHE A 93 23.85 -16.89 -16.23
C PHE A 93 22.44 -17.40 -15.96
N VAL A 94 22.06 -17.48 -14.68
CA VAL A 94 20.75 -17.98 -14.22
C VAL A 94 20.20 -17.09 -13.10
N ILE A 95 20.04 -15.80 -13.39
CA ILE A 95 19.53 -14.78 -12.47
C ILE A 95 18.24 -14.16 -12.99
N PRO A 96 17.42 -13.54 -12.12
CA PRO A 96 16.36 -12.66 -12.58
C PRO A 96 16.93 -11.53 -13.45
N HIS A 97 16.31 -11.24 -14.59
CA HIS A 97 16.84 -10.29 -15.59
C HIS A 97 17.08 -8.88 -15.02
N GLN A 98 16.30 -8.47 -14.01
CA GLN A 98 16.42 -7.18 -13.32
C GLN A 98 17.80 -6.94 -12.70
N PHE A 99 18.52 -8.01 -12.33
CA PHE A 99 19.85 -7.91 -11.73
C PHE A 99 20.98 -8.01 -12.75
N LEU A 100 20.68 -8.29 -14.02
CA LEU A 100 21.67 -8.60 -15.05
C LEU A 100 22.66 -7.46 -15.25
N HIS A 101 22.16 -6.23 -15.40
CA HIS A 101 22.97 -5.05 -15.64
C HIS A 101 24.02 -4.85 -14.53
N LYS A 102 23.56 -4.91 -13.27
CA LYS A 102 24.42 -4.74 -12.09
C LYS A 102 25.49 -5.83 -12.00
N VAL A 103 25.13 -7.08 -12.28
CA VAL A 103 26.08 -8.21 -12.27
C VAL A 103 27.10 -8.08 -13.40
N CYS A 104 26.68 -7.70 -14.60
CA CYS A 104 27.60 -7.48 -15.71
C CYS A 104 28.61 -6.36 -15.41
N GLU A 105 28.18 -5.25 -14.80
CA GLU A 105 29.10 -4.17 -14.41
C GLU A 105 30.14 -4.61 -13.35
N GLN A 106 29.78 -5.50 -12.42
CA GLN A 106 30.74 -6.06 -11.46
C GLN A 106 31.78 -6.98 -12.14
N LEU A 107 31.34 -7.79 -13.10
CA LEU A 107 32.18 -8.75 -13.81
C LEU A 107 33.07 -8.10 -14.88
N LYS A 108 32.72 -6.90 -15.34
CA LYS A 108 33.43 -6.17 -16.39
C LYS A 108 34.89 -5.94 -16.04
N GLY A 109 35.79 -6.44 -16.89
CA GLY A 109 37.24 -6.37 -16.68
C GLY A 109 37.81 -7.37 -15.67
N ASN A 110 36.97 -8.16 -14.99
CA ASN A 110 37.38 -9.10 -13.96
C ASN A 110 37.26 -10.58 -14.37
N ILE A 111 36.97 -10.87 -15.64
CA ILE A 111 36.83 -12.23 -16.19
C ILE A 111 37.86 -12.51 -17.29
N LYS A 112 38.07 -13.78 -17.63
CA LYS A 112 38.90 -14.17 -18.78
C LYS A 112 38.29 -13.65 -20.08
N LYS A 113 39.11 -12.99 -20.92
CA LYS A 113 38.68 -12.55 -22.26
C LYS A 113 38.33 -13.71 -23.21
N SER A 114 38.86 -14.90 -22.93
CA SER A 114 38.58 -16.13 -23.69
C SER A 114 37.38 -16.91 -23.14
N ALA A 115 36.72 -16.42 -22.09
CA ALA A 115 35.55 -17.09 -21.52
C ALA A 115 34.39 -17.08 -22.51
N ILE A 116 33.52 -18.08 -22.39
CA ILE A 116 32.22 -18.12 -23.08
C ILE A 116 31.10 -18.03 -22.05
N ALA A 117 29.99 -17.42 -22.43
CA ALA A 117 28.81 -17.33 -21.58
C ALA A 117 27.63 -18.11 -22.18
N ILE A 118 26.72 -18.52 -21.32
CA ILE A 118 25.40 -19.02 -21.72
C ILE A 118 24.33 -18.41 -20.82
N SER A 119 23.31 -17.80 -21.43
CA SER A 119 22.16 -17.22 -20.73
C SER A 119 21.02 -18.21 -20.65
N LEU A 120 20.53 -18.45 -19.42
CA LEU A 120 19.31 -19.20 -19.14
C LEU A 120 18.21 -18.25 -18.60
N ILE A 121 18.41 -16.94 -18.78
CA ILE A 121 17.52 -15.91 -18.24
C ILE A 121 16.29 -15.76 -19.14
N LYS A 122 15.10 -15.92 -18.55
CA LYS A 122 13.81 -15.76 -19.23
C LYS A 122 13.31 -14.33 -19.00
N GLY A 123 13.19 -13.53 -20.06
CA GLY A 123 12.70 -12.16 -20.01
C GLY A 123 13.14 -11.35 -21.22
N LEU A 124 12.76 -10.08 -21.27
CA LEU A 124 13.23 -9.11 -22.26
C LEU A 124 13.86 -7.92 -21.51
N ALA A 125 14.91 -7.32 -22.05
CA ALA A 125 15.38 -6.02 -21.56
C ALA A 125 14.64 -4.92 -22.33
N THR A 126 14.05 -3.97 -21.59
CA THR A 126 13.46 -2.77 -22.16
C THR A 126 14.10 -1.53 -21.54
N PHE A 127 14.46 -0.56 -22.39
CA PHE A 127 14.84 0.82 -22.09
C PHE A 127 16.18 1.09 -21.35
N HIS A 128 17.09 1.79 -22.02
CA HIS A 128 17.99 2.78 -21.42
C HIS A 128 17.62 4.15 -22.01
N GLU A 129 17.92 5.22 -21.27
CA GLU A 129 17.40 6.60 -21.40
C GLU A 129 17.41 7.26 -22.80
N ASN A 130 17.91 6.63 -23.87
CA ASN A 130 17.96 7.20 -25.22
C ASN A 130 17.69 6.23 -26.39
N ASP A 131 17.27 4.98 -26.18
CA ASP A 131 17.03 4.05 -27.31
C ASP A 131 15.79 3.15 -27.11
N ILE A 132 14.84 3.26 -28.04
CA ILE A 132 13.56 2.53 -28.05
C ILE A 132 13.75 1.21 -28.82
N GLY A 133 14.56 0.32 -28.23
CA GLY A 133 14.95 -0.95 -28.84
C GLY A 133 14.63 -2.17 -27.98
N LEU A 134 14.09 -3.22 -28.60
CA LEU A 134 13.99 -4.57 -28.03
C LEU A 134 15.40 -5.17 -27.97
N ARG A 135 15.97 -5.37 -26.78
CA ARG A 135 17.33 -5.90 -26.61
C ARG A 135 17.31 -7.31 -26.01
N LEU A 136 18.03 -8.24 -26.64
CA LEU A 136 18.29 -9.57 -26.09
C LEU A 136 19.24 -9.48 -24.88
N LEU A 137 18.96 -10.25 -23.84
CA LEU A 137 19.79 -10.33 -22.64
C LEU A 137 21.15 -10.96 -22.97
N SER A 138 21.17 -11.93 -23.90
CA SER A 138 22.42 -12.49 -24.43
C SER A 138 23.31 -11.44 -25.09
N ASN A 139 22.72 -10.51 -25.84
CA ASN A 139 23.45 -9.40 -26.45
C ASN A 139 23.94 -8.41 -25.39
N GLU A 140 23.18 -8.17 -24.32
CA GLU A 140 23.63 -7.35 -23.19
C GLU A 140 24.86 -7.95 -22.52
N ILE A 141 24.83 -9.25 -22.18
CA ILE A 141 25.99 -9.97 -21.62
C ILE A 141 27.18 -9.88 -22.57
N SER A 142 26.97 -10.20 -23.85
CA SER A 142 28.04 -10.18 -24.85
C SER A 142 28.68 -8.80 -24.99
N THR A 143 27.87 -7.74 -25.01
CA THR A 143 28.36 -6.36 -25.17
C THR A 143 29.07 -5.86 -23.92
N SER A 144 28.50 -6.12 -22.74
CA SER A 144 29.02 -5.62 -21.47
C SER A 144 30.32 -6.31 -21.06
N LEU A 145 30.44 -7.60 -21.34
CA LEU A 145 31.58 -8.42 -20.93
C LEU A 145 32.60 -8.68 -22.05
N GLY A 146 32.23 -8.45 -23.31
CA GLY A 146 33.11 -8.65 -24.46
C GLY A 146 33.41 -10.12 -24.76
N ILE A 147 32.45 -11.02 -24.47
CA ILE A 147 32.57 -12.48 -24.65
C ILE A 147 31.41 -13.02 -25.49
N ASP A 148 31.62 -14.17 -26.14
CA ASP A 148 30.53 -14.84 -26.88
C ASP A 148 29.51 -15.43 -25.93
N THR A 149 28.22 -15.23 -26.22
CA THR A 149 27.11 -15.65 -25.34
C THR A 149 26.09 -16.48 -26.11
N ALA A 150 25.96 -17.74 -25.71
CA ALA A 150 24.88 -18.62 -26.15
C ALA A 150 23.62 -18.46 -25.27
N VAL A 151 22.52 -19.09 -25.66
CA VAL A 151 21.25 -19.08 -24.92
C VAL A 151 20.74 -20.50 -24.77
N LEU A 152 20.19 -20.87 -23.62
CA LEU A 152 19.51 -22.14 -23.41
C LEU A 152 18.07 -21.92 -22.97
N MET A 153 17.12 -22.42 -23.79
CA MET A 153 15.69 -22.42 -23.49
C MET A 153 15.10 -23.82 -23.75
N GLY A 154 13.95 -24.13 -23.15
CA GLY A 154 13.33 -25.44 -23.29
C GLY A 154 12.24 -25.68 -22.25
N ALA A 155 11.48 -26.76 -22.49
CA ALA A 155 10.37 -27.24 -21.68
C ALA A 155 10.83 -27.80 -20.32
N ASN A 156 11.39 -26.93 -19.48
CA ASN A 156 12.17 -27.32 -18.31
C ASN A 156 11.56 -26.75 -17.03
N LEU A 157 10.75 -27.54 -16.34
CA LEU A 157 10.30 -27.24 -14.99
C LEU A 157 11.40 -27.63 -14.00
N ALA A 158 11.88 -26.66 -13.21
CA ALA A 158 13.04 -26.86 -12.34
C ALA A 158 12.94 -28.07 -11.39
N ASN A 159 11.74 -28.33 -10.85
CA ASN A 159 11.50 -29.47 -9.97
C ASN A 159 11.58 -30.81 -10.71
N GLU A 160 11.08 -30.90 -11.95
CA GLU A 160 11.13 -32.13 -12.75
C GLU A 160 12.55 -32.43 -13.22
N VAL A 161 13.28 -31.38 -13.65
CA VAL A 161 14.71 -31.50 -13.99
C VAL A 161 15.52 -31.93 -12.76
N ALA A 162 15.17 -31.42 -11.57
CA ALA A 162 15.77 -31.85 -10.32
C ALA A 162 15.35 -33.29 -9.91
N GLU A 163 14.27 -33.83 -10.45
CA GLU A 163 13.86 -35.21 -10.23
C GLU A 163 14.48 -36.19 -11.21
N ASP A 164 15.41 -35.70 -12.05
CA ASP A 164 16.01 -36.46 -13.14
C ASP A 164 14.92 -37.03 -14.08
N HIS A 165 13.75 -36.38 -14.17
CA HIS A 165 12.75 -36.68 -15.20
C HIS A 165 13.25 -36.20 -16.56
N PHE A 166 12.82 -36.88 -17.62
CA PHE A 166 13.23 -36.56 -18.97
C PHE A 166 12.76 -35.16 -19.37
N CYS A 167 13.70 -34.33 -19.84
CA CYS A 167 13.45 -33.01 -20.39
C CYS A 167 14.34 -32.77 -21.62
N GLU A 168 13.87 -31.95 -22.55
CA GLU A 168 14.64 -31.51 -23.72
C GLU A 168 14.87 -30.00 -23.66
N ALA A 169 16.05 -29.55 -24.08
CA ALA A 169 16.36 -28.13 -24.21
C ALA A 169 17.16 -27.84 -25.48
N THR A 170 17.14 -26.58 -25.88
CA THR A 170 17.79 -26.10 -27.09
C THR A 170 18.78 -25.01 -26.71
N ILE A 171 20.03 -25.18 -27.16
CA ILE A 171 21.06 -24.16 -27.11
C ILE A 171 21.08 -23.41 -28.43
N GLY A 172 20.83 -22.11 -28.40
CA GLY A 172 21.04 -21.20 -29.52
C GLY A 172 22.40 -20.53 -29.40
N THR A 173 23.22 -20.60 -30.44
CA THR A 173 24.57 -20.00 -30.47
C THR A 173 24.86 -19.36 -31.82
N LYS A 174 25.81 -18.43 -31.87
CA LYS A 174 26.40 -17.93 -33.13
C LYS A 174 27.67 -18.72 -33.51
N ASN A 175 28.29 -19.40 -32.55
CA ASN A 175 29.48 -20.21 -32.73
C ASN A 175 29.17 -21.70 -32.47
N PRO A 176 29.17 -22.56 -33.51
CA PRO A 176 28.90 -23.99 -33.38
C PRO A 176 29.88 -24.74 -32.47
N GLU A 177 31.15 -24.32 -32.41
CA GLU A 177 32.15 -24.95 -31.55
C GLU A 177 31.82 -24.74 -30.07
N HIS A 178 31.49 -23.50 -29.69
CA HIS A 178 31.01 -23.17 -28.35
C HIS A 178 29.70 -23.90 -28.03
N GLY A 179 28.80 -24.01 -29.00
CA GLY A 179 27.55 -24.77 -28.85
C GLY A 179 27.77 -26.24 -28.52
N ASN A 180 28.71 -26.90 -29.20
CA ASN A 180 29.05 -28.31 -28.93
C ASN A 180 29.73 -28.50 -27.56
N GLU A 181 30.55 -27.54 -27.14
CA GLU A 181 31.14 -27.55 -25.82
C GLU A 181 30.08 -27.39 -24.72
N LEU A 182 29.19 -26.41 -24.86
CA LEU A 182 28.08 -26.21 -23.93
C LEU A 182 27.12 -27.41 -23.95
N LYS A 183 26.91 -28.05 -25.10
CA LYS A 183 26.14 -29.30 -25.19
C LYS A 183 26.73 -30.37 -24.26
N LYS A 184 28.04 -30.62 -24.27
CA LYS A 184 28.66 -31.57 -23.34
C LYS A 184 28.42 -31.20 -21.87
N LEU A 185 28.40 -29.90 -21.58
CA LEU A 185 28.23 -29.40 -20.22
C LEU A 185 26.81 -29.61 -19.66
N PHE A 186 25.78 -29.56 -20.50
CA PHE A 186 24.39 -29.70 -20.05
C PHE A 186 23.78 -31.07 -20.37
N HIS A 187 24.27 -31.79 -21.38
CA HIS A 187 23.64 -33.02 -21.86
C HIS A 187 23.81 -34.18 -20.88
N THR A 188 22.71 -34.82 -20.52
CA THR A 188 22.66 -36.07 -19.73
C THR A 188 21.58 -36.99 -20.29
N ASP A 189 21.49 -38.22 -19.79
CA ASP A 189 20.47 -39.20 -20.22
C ASP A 189 19.03 -38.66 -20.08
N ASN A 190 18.79 -37.82 -19.06
CA ASN A 190 17.48 -37.25 -18.76
C ASN A 190 17.36 -35.76 -19.12
N PHE A 191 18.44 -35.11 -19.55
CA PHE A 191 18.43 -33.71 -19.99
C PHE A 191 19.07 -33.59 -21.38
N ARG A 192 18.25 -33.78 -22.41
CA ARG A 192 18.72 -33.86 -23.78
C ARG A 192 18.85 -32.46 -24.39
N ILE A 193 20.05 -32.15 -24.86
CA ILE A 193 20.38 -30.87 -25.50
C ILE A 193 20.49 -31.01 -27.01
N ASN A 194 19.77 -30.16 -27.73
CA ASN A 194 20.04 -29.86 -29.15
C ASN A 194 20.68 -28.48 -29.31
N VAL A 195 21.49 -28.30 -30.36
CA VAL A 195 22.20 -27.03 -30.64
C VAL A 195 21.73 -26.50 -31.99
N VAL A 196 21.40 -25.22 -32.04
CA VAL A 196 20.99 -24.50 -33.25
C VAL A 196 21.75 -23.20 -33.39
N GLU A 197 21.96 -22.77 -34.64
CA GLU A 197 22.65 -21.53 -34.97
C GLU A 197 21.70 -20.31 -34.98
N ASP A 198 20.83 -20.22 -33.96
CA ASP A 198 19.76 -19.22 -33.90
C ASP A 198 19.47 -18.79 -32.44
N ALA A 199 20.42 -18.06 -31.84
CA ALA A 199 20.32 -17.60 -30.45
C ALA A 199 19.12 -16.67 -30.21
N ALA A 200 18.80 -15.80 -31.18
CA ALA A 200 17.72 -14.83 -31.04
C ALA A 200 16.35 -15.50 -30.95
N THR A 201 16.06 -16.45 -31.84
CA THR A 201 14.78 -17.18 -31.81
C THR A 201 14.66 -18.02 -30.54
N VAL A 202 15.72 -18.73 -30.15
CA VAL A 202 15.72 -19.52 -28.90
C VAL A 202 15.37 -18.64 -27.69
N GLU A 203 16.00 -17.48 -27.56
CA GLU A 203 15.76 -16.55 -26.44
C GLU A 203 14.34 -15.97 -26.44
N LEU A 204 13.88 -15.46 -27.59
CA LEU A 204 12.57 -14.83 -27.71
C LEU A 204 11.43 -15.82 -27.55
N CYS A 205 11.58 -17.07 -28.01
CA CYS A 205 10.61 -18.13 -27.73
C CYS A 205 10.43 -18.34 -26.22
N GLY A 206 11.54 -18.34 -25.46
CA GLY A 206 11.54 -18.46 -24.01
C GLY A 206 10.78 -17.34 -23.27
N ALA A 207 10.77 -16.13 -23.82
CA ALA A 207 10.05 -14.98 -23.26
C ALA A 207 8.58 -14.93 -23.71
N LEU A 208 8.32 -14.93 -25.03
CA LEU A 208 7.00 -14.66 -25.60
C LEU A 208 5.97 -15.74 -25.28
N LYS A 209 6.40 -16.99 -25.09
CA LYS A 209 5.50 -18.09 -24.68
C LYS A 209 4.72 -17.79 -23.40
N ASN A 210 5.28 -16.97 -22.50
CA ASN A 210 4.63 -16.61 -21.24
C ASN A 210 3.37 -15.76 -21.48
N ILE A 211 3.36 -14.92 -22.52
CA ILE A 211 2.18 -14.15 -22.95
C ILE A 211 1.08 -15.11 -23.43
N VAL A 212 1.45 -16.12 -24.23
CA VAL A 212 0.50 -17.12 -24.72
C VAL A 212 -0.08 -17.96 -23.58
N ALA A 213 0.76 -18.31 -22.59
CA ALA A 213 0.32 -19.02 -21.39
C ALA A 213 -0.68 -18.22 -20.53
N CYS A 214 -0.57 -16.88 -20.48
CA CYS A 214 -1.60 -16.03 -19.89
C CYS A 214 -2.93 -16.18 -20.63
N GLY A 215 -2.90 -16.15 -21.97
CA GLY A 215 -4.09 -16.39 -22.81
C GLY A 215 -4.74 -17.75 -22.57
N ALA A 216 -3.94 -18.81 -22.47
CA ALA A 216 -4.42 -20.15 -22.11
C ALA A 216 -5.09 -20.15 -20.72
N GLY A 217 -4.47 -19.49 -19.73
CA GLY A 217 -5.04 -19.34 -18.40
C GLY A 217 -6.37 -18.59 -18.38
N PHE A 218 -6.48 -17.48 -19.10
CA PHE A 218 -7.73 -16.74 -19.22
C PHE A 218 -8.84 -17.59 -19.85
N SER A 219 -8.51 -18.36 -20.90
CA SER A 219 -9.45 -19.27 -21.55
C SER A 219 -10.02 -20.31 -20.58
N VAL A 220 -9.16 -20.97 -19.81
CA VAL A 220 -9.58 -21.96 -18.80
C VAL A 220 -10.38 -21.29 -17.69
N GLY A 221 -9.95 -20.11 -17.24
CA GLY A 221 -10.63 -19.34 -16.20
C GLY A 221 -12.07 -18.97 -16.58
N LEU A 222 -12.31 -18.67 -17.86
CA LEU A 222 -13.63 -18.37 -18.42
C LEU A 222 -14.49 -19.62 -18.67
N GLY A 223 -13.96 -20.82 -18.43
CA GLY A 223 -14.69 -22.09 -18.62
C GLY A 223 -14.74 -22.56 -20.08
N TYR A 224 -13.87 -22.04 -20.96
CA TYR A 224 -13.76 -22.56 -22.32
C TYR A 224 -13.02 -23.90 -22.36
N GLY A 225 -13.46 -24.80 -23.24
CA GLY A 225 -12.86 -26.14 -23.39
C GLY A 225 -11.54 -26.17 -24.16
N ASP A 226 -10.97 -27.37 -24.26
CA ASP A 226 -9.63 -27.61 -24.82
C ASP A 226 -9.46 -27.12 -26.28
N ASN A 227 -10.53 -27.14 -27.07
CA ASN A 227 -10.51 -26.63 -28.45
C ASN A 227 -10.16 -25.13 -28.52
N THR A 228 -10.70 -24.33 -27.60
CA THR A 228 -10.41 -22.89 -27.52
C THR A 228 -8.98 -22.65 -27.07
N MET A 229 -8.50 -23.45 -26.10
CA MET A 229 -7.12 -23.39 -25.64
C MET A 229 -6.15 -23.71 -26.77
N ALA A 230 -6.40 -24.77 -27.54
CA ALA A 230 -5.59 -25.14 -28.70
C ALA A 230 -5.56 -24.03 -29.76
N ALA A 231 -6.70 -23.38 -30.03
CA ALA A 231 -6.76 -22.24 -30.94
C ALA A 231 -5.92 -21.04 -30.44
N ILE A 232 -5.97 -20.72 -29.14
CA ILE A 232 -5.17 -19.67 -28.52
C ILE A 232 -3.67 -19.99 -28.62
N ILE A 233 -3.27 -21.22 -28.33
CA ILE A 233 -1.87 -21.65 -28.43
C ILE A 233 -1.37 -21.50 -29.88
N ARG A 234 -2.17 -21.93 -30.86
CA ARG A 234 -1.84 -21.77 -32.29
C ARG A 234 -1.70 -20.29 -32.68
N ILE A 235 -2.66 -19.44 -32.30
CA ILE A 235 -2.62 -18.01 -32.62
C ILE A 235 -1.40 -17.35 -31.96
N GLY A 236 -1.15 -17.66 -30.69
CA GLY A 236 0.02 -17.17 -29.96
C GLY A 236 1.33 -17.60 -30.61
N LEU A 237 1.44 -18.85 -31.08
CA LEU A 237 2.62 -19.32 -31.83
C LEU A 237 2.81 -18.56 -33.14
N MET A 238 1.73 -18.27 -33.89
CA MET A 238 1.80 -17.48 -35.12
C MET A 238 2.28 -16.04 -34.84
N ASP A 239 1.75 -15.40 -33.79
CA ASP A 239 2.19 -14.05 -33.38
C ASP A 239 3.64 -14.06 -32.89
N MET A 240 4.09 -15.13 -32.20
CA MET A 240 5.49 -15.31 -31.82
C MET A 240 6.40 -15.39 -33.05
N ILE A 241 6.05 -16.21 -34.05
CA ILE A 241 6.83 -16.33 -35.30
C ILE A 241 6.92 -14.97 -35.99
N LYS A 242 5.76 -14.32 -36.22
CA LYS A 242 5.68 -13.01 -36.88
C LYS A 242 6.49 -11.95 -36.12
N PHE A 243 6.45 -11.96 -34.79
CA PHE A 243 7.17 -11.00 -33.96
C PHE A 243 8.68 -11.20 -34.11
N ILE A 244 9.16 -12.43 -34.00
CA ILE A 244 10.59 -12.73 -34.11
C ILE A 244 11.11 -12.41 -35.51
N GLU A 245 10.40 -12.80 -36.58
CA GLU A 245 10.77 -12.50 -37.96
C GLU A 245 10.85 -10.98 -38.22
N LEU A 246 9.95 -10.20 -37.63
CA LEU A 246 9.89 -8.75 -37.82
C LEU A 246 11.04 -8.02 -37.12
N PHE A 247 11.38 -8.41 -35.89
CA PHE A 247 12.38 -7.73 -35.07
C PHE A 247 13.79 -8.30 -35.25
N TYR A 248 13.92 -9.56 -35.68
CA TYR A 248 15.18 -10.26 -35.90
C TYR A 248 15.15 -11.02 -37.25
N PRO A 249 15.25 -10.29 -38.37
CA PRO A 249 15.25 -10.89 -39.70
C PRO A 249 16.41 -11.87 -39.86
N GLY A 250 16.11 -13.11 -40.26
CA GLY A 250 17.06 -14.22 -40.32
C GLY A 250 16.72 -15.40 -39.39
N ALA A 251 15.67 -15.29 -38.59
CA ALA A 251 15.13 -16.38 -37.78
C ALA A 251 14.83 -17.64 -38.62
N ASN A 252 15.21 -18.80 -38.12
CA ASN A 252 14.97 -20.07 -38.80
C ASN A 252 13.67 -20.71 -38.31
N LEU A 253 12.70 -20.88 -39.21
CA LEU A 253 11.42 -21.50 -38.86
C LEU A 253 11.59 -22.89 -38.21
N LYS A 254 12.66 -23.63 -38.54
CA LYS A 254 12.97 -24.93 -37.92
C LYS A 254 13.22 -24.81 -36.41
N THR A 255 13.78 -23.70 -35.93
CA THR A 255 14.05 -23.45 -34.50
C THR A 255 12.75 -23.44 -33.69
N PHE A 256 11.61 -23.07 -34.27
CA PHE A 256 10.32 -23.10 -33.56
C PHE A 256 9.81 -24.51 -33.29
N PHE A 257 10.28 -25.50 -34.05
CA PHE A 257 9.95 -26.91 -33.84
C PHE A 257 10.91 -27.62 -32.88
N GLU A 258 11.96 -26.92 -32.44
CA GLU A 258 12.83 -27.38 -31.35
C GLU A 258 12.15 -27.22 -29.98
N SER A 259 12.75 -27.80 -28.94
CA SER A 259 12.18 -27.78 -27.59
C SER A 259 11.91 -26.36 -27.08
N CYS A 260 12.79 -25.38 -27.38
CA CYS A 260 12.60 -23.98 -26.97
C CYS A 260 11.34 -23.31 -27.53
N GLY A 261 10.81 -23.79 -28.66
CA GLY A 261 9.65 -23.23 -29.33
C GLY A 261 8.37 -23.93 -28.91
N PHE A 262 7.91 -24.86 -29.75
CA PHE A 262 6.61 -25.51 -29.62
C PHE A 262 6.45 -26.33 -28.33
N ALA A 263 7.47 -27.11 -27.95
CA ALA A 263 7.37 -27.96 -26.75
C ALA A 263 7.30 -27.10 -25.48
N ASP A 264 8.18 -26.11 -25.33
CA ASP A 264 8.17 -25.22 -24.17
C ASP A 264 6.88 -24.38 -24.09
N LEU A 265 6.36 -23.95 -25.23
CA LEU A 265 5.06 -23.29 -25.32
C LEU A 265 3.93 -24.18 -24.77
N LEU A 266 3.84 -25.43 -25.23
CA LEU A 266 2.82 -26.38 -24.77
C LEU A 266 2.91 -26.62 -23.26
N THR A 267 4.09 -26.99 -22.76
CA THR A 267 4.31 -27.27 -21.34
C THR A 267 3.94 -26.06 -20.47
N THR A 268 4.32 -24.85 -20.91
CA THR A 268 3.98 -23.61 -20.20
C THR A 268 2.48 -23.33 -20.21
N CYS A 269 1.79 -23.57 -21.33
CA CYS A 269 0.34 -23.40 -21.46
C CYS A 269 -0.48 -24.47 -20.72
N MET A 270 0.07 -25.66 -20.46
CA MET A 270 -0.64 -26.73 -19.76
C MET A 270 -0.53 -26.62 -18.24
N GLY A 271 0.68 -26.37 -17.71
CA GLY A 271 0.96 -26.42 -16.27
C GLY A 271 1.73 -25.22 -15.70
N GLY A 272 2.10 -24.26 -16.55
CA GLY A 272 2.93 -23.12 -16.16
C GLY A 272 2.27 -22.21 -15.12
N ARG A 273 3.12 -21.47 -14.38
CA ARG A 273 2.68 -20.50 -13.37
C ARG A 273 1.80 -19.40 -13.97
N ASN A 274 2.16 -18.91 -15.16
CA ASN A 274 1.37 -17.95 -15.94
C ASN A 274 -0.08 -18.39 -16.13
N ARG A 275 -0.26 -19.62 -16.61
CA ARG A 275 -1.58 -20.20 -16.84
C ARG A 275 -2.38 -20.28 -15.54
N ARG A 276 -1.78 -20.80 -14.47
CA ARG A 276 -2.44 -20.96 -13.15
C ARG A 276 -2.87 -19.63 -12.55
N VAL A 277 -1.99 -18.62 -12.57
CA VAL A 277 -2.31 -17.27 -12.04
C VAL A 277 -3.42 -16.61 -12.86
N CYS A 278 -3.34 -16.67 -14.19
CA CYS A 278 -4.34 -16.06 -15.07
C CYS A 278 -5.71 -16.75 -14.99
N GLU A 279 -5.73 -18.07 -14.82
CA GLU A 279 -6.96 -18.83 -14.57
C GLU A 279 -7.61 -18.39 -13.25
N ALA A 280 -6.83 -18.32 -12.17
CA ALA A 280 -7.33 -17.90 -10.86
C ALA A 280 -7.75 -16.42 -10.83
N PHE A 281 -7.08 -15.56 -11.60
CA PHE A 281 -7.45 -14.16 -11.76
C PHE A 281 -8.87 -14.01 -12.30
N VAL A 282 -9.19 -14.74 -13.38
CA VAL A 282 -10.53 -14.73 -13.95
C VAL A 282 -11.57 -15.29 -12.99
N LYS A 283 -11.24 -16.38 -12.27
CA LYS A 283 -12.16 -17.03 -11.33
C LYS A 283 -12.42 -16.24 -10.05
N SER A 284 -11.44 -15.44 -9.59
CA SER A 284 -11.53 -14.72 -8.31
C SER A 284 -12.07 -13.30 -8.42
N ASN A 285 -12.04 -12.70 -9.62
CA ASN A 285 -12.45 -11.30 -9.87
C ASN A 285 -11.71 -10.28 -8.97
N ARG A 286 -10.50 -10.64 -8.51
CA ARG A 286 -9.56 -9.82 -7.73
C ARG A 286 -8.47 -9.24 -8.62
N PRO A 287 -7.73 -8.20 -8.19
CA PRO A 287 -6.57 -7.71 -8.94
C PRO A 287 -5.54 -8.81 -9.21
N LEU A 288 -4.98 -8.84 -10.43
CA LEU A 288 -4.02 -9.87 -10.86
C LEU A 288 -2.80 -9.97 -9.91
N ALA A 289 -2.31 -8.84 -9.42
CA ALA A 289 -1.18 -8.78 -8.50
C ALA A 289 -1.47 -9.44 -7.14
N GLU A 290 -2.70 -9.34 -6.64
CA GLU A 290 -3.09 -9.98 -5.38
C GLU A 290 -3.12 -11.50 -5.54
N VAL A 291 -3.71 -11.97 -6.64
CA VAL A 291 -3.79 -13.40 -6.98
C VAL A 291 -2.41 -14.00 -7.21
N GLU A 292 -1.51 -13.27 -7.88
CA GLU A 292 -0.14 -13.69 -8.08
C GLU A 292 0.59 -13.88 -6.74
N ARG A 293 0.52 -12.88 -5.85
CA ARG A 293 1.17 -12.93 -4.53
C ARG A 293 0.72 -14.11 -3.69
N GLU A 294 -0.58 -14.39 -3.67
CA GLU A 294 -1.17 -15.50 -2.92
C GLU A 294 -0.76 -16.86 -3.49
N LEU A 295 -0.86 -17.05 -4.81
CA LEU A 295 -0.60 -18.35 -5.43
C LEU A 295 0.88 -18.71 -5.53
N LEU A 296 1.75 -17.70 -5.63
CA LEU A 296 3.16 -17.89 -5.92
C LEU A 296 4.08 -17.61 -4.72
N ASN A 297 3.54 -17.31 -3.54
CA ASN A 297 4.31 -17.06 -2.31
C ASN A 297 5.49 -16.08 -2.52
N GLY A 298 5.24 -14.97 -3.22
CA GLY A 298 6.24 -13.95 -3.54
C GLY A 298 7.06 -14.19 -4.83
N GLN A 299 6.86 -15.30 -5.55
CA GLN A 299 7.41 -15.46 -6.91
C GLN A 299 6.51 -14.78 -7.96
N SER A 300 7.07 -14.44 -9.13
CA SER A 300 6.31 -13.82 -10.23
C SER A 300 6.05 -14.80 -11.38
N ALA A 301 4.90 -14.66 -12.03
CA ALA A 301 4.50 -15.38 -13.22
C ALA A 301 5.26 -14.89 -14.49
N GLN A 302 5.77 -13.66 -14.51
CA GLN A 302 6.49 -13.01 -15.64
C GLN A 302 5.63 -12.70 -16.88
N GLY A 303 4.62 -13.50 -17.24
CA GLY A 303 3.81 -13.29 -18.44
C GLY A 303 3.12 -11.93 -18.53
N PRO A 304 2.48 -11.41 -17.47
CA PRO A 304 1.90 -10.06 -17.48
C PRO A 304 2.94 -8.95 -17.71
N LEU A 305 4.15 -9.12 -17.16
CA LEU A 305 5.26 -8.19 -17.33
C LEU A 305 5.77 -8.21 -18.78
N THR A 306 6.02 -9.41 -19.32
CA THR A 306 6.44 -9.57 -20.72
C THR A 306 5.38 -9.04 -21.69
N ALA A 307 4.08 -9.22 -21.39
CA ALA A 307 3.01 -8.65 -22.21
C ALA A 307 3.03 -7.11 -22.22
N LYS A 308 3.36 -6.48 -21.08
CA LYS A 308 3.55 -5.03 -20.98
C LYS A 308 4.76 -4.55 -21.78
N GLU A 309 5.92 -5.18 -21.59
CA GLU A 309 7.15 -4.85 -22.32
C GLU A 309 6.97 -4.94 -23.84
N VAL A 310 6.35 -6.03 -24.31
CA VAL A 310 6.02 -6.21 -25.74
C VAL A 310 5.03 -5.16 -26.22
N PHE A 311 4.01 -4.83 -25.42
CA PHE A 311 3.04 -3.79 -25.78
C PHE A 311 3.71 -2.41 -25.95
N GLU A 312 4.62 -2.03 -25.05
CA GLU A 312 5.35 -0.76 -25.12
C GLU A 312 6.22 -0.67 -26.39
N VAL A 313 6.92 -1.76 -26.74
CA VAL A 313 7.71 -1.85 -27.98
C VAL A 313 6.80 -1.72 -29.21
N LEU A 314 5.66 -2.44 -29.23
CA LEU A 314 4.70 -2.38 -30.34
C LEU A 314 4.05 -1.01 -30.46
N GLN A 315 3.74 -0.36 -29.35
CA GLN A 315 3.16 0.98 -29.32
C GLN A 315 4.15 2.01 -29.88
N ALA A 316 5.40 1.98 -29.43
CA ALA A 316 6.41 2.93 -29.88
C ALA A 316 6.74 2.79 -31.38
N LYS A 317 6.57 1.59 -31.95
CA LYS A 317 6.73 1.32 -33.39
C LYS A 317 5.43 1.39 -34.20
N ASN A 318 4.29 1.77 -33.60
CA ASN A 318 2.96 1.80 -34.24
C ASN A 318 2.49 0.46 -34.84
N LEU A 319 2.88 -0.67 -34.23
CA LEU A 319 2.59 -2.03 -34.70
C LEU A 319 1.47 -2.73 -33.90
N THR A 320 0.76 -2.03 -33.00
CA THR A 320 -0.27 -2.65 -32.14
C THR A 320 -1.41 -3.32 -32.91
N LYS A 321 -1.73 -2.86 -34.12
CA LYS A 321 -2.74 -3.50 -34.99
C LYS A 321 -2.28 -4.82 -35.59
N GLU A 322 -0.96 -5.02 -35.74
CA GLU A 322 -0.38 -6.20 -36.37
C GLU A 322 -0.25 -7.41 -35.43
N PHE A 323 -0.36 -7.17 -34.12
CA PHE A 323 -0.23 -8.17 -33.05
C PHE A 323 -1.43 -8.10 -32.08
N PRO A 324 -2.66 -8.34 -32.57
CA PRO A 324 -3.87 -8.16 -31.79
C PRO A 324 -3.92 -9.10 -30.57
N PHE A 325 -3.30 -10.28 -30.65
CA PHE A 325 -3.27 -11.23 -29.54
C PHE A 325 -2.41 -10.71 -28.38
N PHE A 326 -1.16 -10.31 -28.62
CA PHE A 326 -0.30 -9.75 -27.56
C PHE A 326 -0.91 -8.50 -26.92
N VAL A 327 -1.50 -7.62 -27.73
CA VAL A 327 -2.21 -6.42 -27.24
C VAL A 327 -3.42 -6.81 -26.39
N ALA A 328 -4.18 -7.83 -26.78
CA ALA A 328 -5.32 -8.30 -26.00
C ALA A 328 -4.88 -8.86 -24.65
N ILE A 329 -3.83 -9.70 -24.61
CA ILE A 329 -3.30 -10.25 -23.36
C ILE A 329 -2.85 -9.12 -22.44
N HIS A 330 -2.07 -8.15 -22.93
CA HIS A 330 -1.67 -7.00 -22.13
C HIS A 330 -2.87 -6.23 -21.56
N LYS A 331 -3.89 -5.94 -22.38
CA LYS A 331 -5.09 -5.22 -21.92
C LYS A 331 -5.87 -5.99 -20.87
N VAL A 332 -5.95 -7.32 -20.98
CA VAL A 332 -6.60 -8.17 -19.97
C VAL A 332 -5.77 -8.19 -18.67
N CYS A 333 -4.46 -8.34 -18.78
CA CYS A 333 -3.53 -8.34 -17.63
C CYS A 333 -3.51 -6.99 -16.89
N SER A 334 -3.56 -5.88 -17.64
CA SER A 334 -3.48 -4.52 -17.09
C SER A 334 -4.75 -4.11 -16.35
N GLY A 335 -5.86 -4.77 -16.67
CA GLY A 335 -7.17 -4.46 -16.11
C GLY A 335 -7.70 -3.09 -16.55
N PHE A 336 -8.85 -2.74 -15.98
CA PHE A 336 -9.39 -1.40 -16.02
C PHE A 336 -8.72 -0.57 -14.93
N LYS A 337 -8.31 0.66 -15.25
CA LYS A 337 -7.77 1.63 -14.29
C LYS A 337 -8.88 2.62 -13.92
N PRO A 338 -9.50 2.50 -12.74
CA PRO A 338 -10.35 3.56 -12.22
C PRO A 338 -9.52 4.80 -11.93
N GLN A 339 -10.09 5.95 -12.27
CA GLN A 339 -9.57 7.28 -11.96
C GLN A 339 -10.74 8.08 -11.38
N ILE A 340 -10.62 8.42 -10.11
CA ILE A 340 -11.66 9.10 -9.35
C ILE A 340 -11.12 10.44 -8.86
N GLY A 341 -11.81 11.52 -9.22
CA GLY A 341 -11.58 12.87 -8.70
C GLY A 341 -12.76 13.34 -7.86
N LEU A 342 -12.50 14.21 -6.89
CA LEU A 342 -13.49 14.72 -5.96
C LEU A 342 -13.55 16.23 -6.04
N GLU A 343 -14.77 16.77 -5.99
CA GLU A 343 -15.05 18.19 -5.78
C GLU A 343 -15.79 18.31 -4.45
N ILE A 344 -15.16 18.99 -3.48
CA ILE A 344 -15.61 19.02 -2.09
C ILE A 344 -15.93 20.46 -1.71
N HIS A 345 -17.17 20.72 -1.31
CA HIS A 345 -17.61 22.03 -0.80
C HIS A 345 -17.79 21.97 0.71
N ALA A 346 -16.96 22.72 1.42
CA ALA A 346 -17.00 22.84 2.87
C ALA A 346 -17.47 24.24 3.30
N GLN A 347 -18.56 24.30 4.05
CA GLN A 347 -19.10 25.54 4.64
C GLN A 347 -18.15 26.10 5.68
N ILE A 348 -17.69 27.33 5.43
CA ILE A 348 -16.77 28.04 6.31
C ILE A 348 -17.50 28.41 7.60
N ASN A 349 -16.96 27.94 8.73
CA ASN A 349 -17.46 28.34 10.04
C ASN A 349 -17.11 29.81 10.28
N SER A 350 -18.07 30.72 10.14
CA SER A 350 -17.86 32.16 10.29
C SER A 350 -19.10 32.80 10.92
N SER A 351 -18.95 34.00 11.51
CA SER A 351 -20.09 34.69 12.14
C SER A 351 -21.02 35.35 11.12
N SER A 352 -20.47 35.82 10.00
CA SER A 352 -21.20 36.48 8.91
C SER A 352 -20.89 35.81 7.57
N LYS A 353 -21.75 36.03 6.59
CA LYS A 353 -21.63 35.47 5.23
C LYS A 353 -20.38 35.97 4.47
N LEU A 354 -20.12 35.42 3.29
CA LEU A 354 -18.89 35.70 2.53
C LEU A 354 -18.83 37.12 1.97
N PHE A 355 -19.97 37.63 1.52
CA PHE A 355 -20.08 38.93 0.84
C PHE A 355 -21.08 39.89 1.49
N SER A 356 -21.62 39.54 2.65
CA SER A 356 -22.59 40.36 3.39
C SER A 356 -22.39 40.24 4.91
N ASP A 357 -22.99 41.17 5.64
CA ASP A 357 -22.98 41.25 7.10
C ASP A 357 -24.04 40.37 7.78
N ALA A 358 -24.90 39.72 7.00
CA ALA A 358 -25.88 38.78 7.52
C ALA A 358 -25.21 37.60 8.23
N ILE A 359 -25.89 37.09 9.25
CA ILE A 359 -25.42 35.95 10.06
C ILE A 359 -25.26 34.73 9.16
N SER A 360 -24.11 34.05 9.28
CA SER A 360 -23.94 32.74 8.65
C SER A 360 -24.69 31.68 9.48
N PRO A 361 -25.68 30.96 8.90
CA PRO A 361 -26.49 30.02 9.64
C PRO A 361 -25.65 28.84 10.14
N ALA A 362 -25.65 28.63 11.46
CA ALA A 362 -24.99 27.48 12.10
C ALA A 362 -25.89 26.24 12.18
N SER A 363 -27.20 26.40 11.95
CA SER A 363 -28.19 25.32 12.00
C SER A 363 -29.29 25.53 10.97
N SER A 364 -29.84 24.43 10.48
CA SER A 364 -31.01 24.39 9.59
C SER A 364 -32.35 24.71 10.27
N SER A 365 -32.35 24.92 11.59
CA SER A 365 -33.57 25.17 12.39
C SER A 365 -34.07 26.62 12.39
N LEU A 366 -33.39 27.52 11.69
CA LEU A 366 -33.76 28.93 11.62
C LEU A 366 -35.07 29.13 10.84
N THR A 367 -35.84 30.16 11.21
CA THR A 367 -37.01 30.57 10.44
C THR A 367 -36.59 30.96 9.02
N SER A 368 -37.31 30.51 7.99
CA SER A 368 -36.95 30.80 6.60
C SER A 368 -36.84 32.30 6.31
N ASN A 369 -35.83 32.67 5.52
CA ASN A 369 -35.54 34.06 5.15
C ASN A 369 -35.36 35.03 6.34
N SER A 370 -34.88 34.57 7.50
CA SER A 370 -34.65 35.40 8.70
C SER A 370 -33.22 35.92 8.84
N VAL A 371 -32.24 35.30 8.17
CA VAL A 371 -30.82 35.68 8.21
C VAL A 371 -30.32 36.08 6.82
N VAL A 372 -30.93 37.14 6.28
CA VAL A 372 -30.67 37.65 4.93
C VAL A 372 -30.43 39.16 4.96
N SER A 373 -29.44 39.62 4.20
CA SER A 373 -29.16 41.04 3.97
C SER A 373 -29.77 41.50 2.64
N ALA A 374 -29.77 42.82 2.40
CA ALA A 374 -30.22 43.37 1.12
C ALA A 374 -29.41 42.84 -0.09
N PHE A 375 -28.11 42.56 0.11
CA PHE A 375 -27.25 41.96 -0.90
C PHE A 375 -27.64 40.50 -1.19
N ASP A 376 -27.91 39.71 -0.16
CA ASP A 376 -28.33 38.31 -0.32
C ASP A 376 -29.66 38.19 -1.07
N LEU A 377 -30.54 39.19 -0.91
CA LEU A 377 -31.81 39.31 -1.65
C LEU A 377 -31.64 39.85 -3.09
N ALA A 378 -30.41 40.17 -3.51
CA ALA A 378 -30.11 40.83 -4.77
C ALA A 378 -30.86 42.16 -4.96
N THR A 379 -31.02 42.94 -3.88
CA THR A 379 -31.70 44.25 -3.97
C THR A 379 -30.90 45.18 -4.89
N PRO A 380 -31.54 45.85 -5.87
CA PRO A 380 -30.84 46.73 -6.79
C PRO A 380 -30.01 47.81 -6.08
N GLY A 381 -28.75 47.97 -6.49
CA GLY A 381 -27.81 48.94 -5.91
C GLY A 381 -26.95 48.42 -4.76
N THR A 382 -27.13 47.18 -4.33
CA THR A 382 -26.26 46.54 -3.31
C THR A 382 -24.95 46.04 -3.93
N LEU A 383 -23.88 46.00 -3.12
CA LEU A 383 -22.54 45.58 -3.52
C LEU A 383 -21.96 44.54 -2.55
N PRO A 384 -21.14 43.58 -3.03
CA PRO A 384 -20.51 42.57 -2.19
C PRO A 384 -19.41 43.17 -1.31
N THR A 385 -19.35 42.74 -0.05
CA THR A 385 -18.25 43.09 0.88
C THR A 385 -17.58 41.83 1.40
N LEU A 386 -16.34 41.59 0.99
CA LEU A 386 -15.60 40.36 1.30
C LEU A 386 -15.32 40.19 2.81
N ASN A 387 -15.65 39.02 3.33
CA ASN A 387 -15.38 38.64 4.71
C ASN A 387 -13.92 38.17 4.91
N ARG A 388 -13.15 38.93 5.69
CA ARG A 388 -11.76 38.62 6.03
C ARG A 388 -11.59 37.26 6.73
N LYS A 389 -12.51 36.87 7.62
CA LYS A 389 -12.41 35.58 8.34
C LYS A 389 -12.57 34.39 7.41
N CYS A 390 -13.38 34.53 6.35
CA CYS A 390 -13.47 33.50 5.32
C CYS A 390 -12.16 33.34 4.55
N VAL A 391 -11.50 34.45 4.21
CA VAL A 391 -10.18 34.42 3.58
C VAL A 391 -9.14 33.76 4.49
N GLU A 392 -9.07 34.15 5.76
CA GLU A 392 -8.12 33.57 6.74
C GLU A 392 -8.32 32.05 6.90
N LYS A 393 -9.58 31.57 6.97
CA LYS A 393 -9.88 30.12 7.07
C LYS A 393 -9.56 29.37 5.78
N CYS A 394 -9.72 30.02 4.62
CA CYS A 394 -9.36 29.43 3.34
C CYS A 394 -7.83 29.34 3.16
N LEU A 395 -7.08 30.35 3.62
CA LEU A 395 -5.62 30.30 3.69
C LEU A 395 -5.13 29.21 4.65
N LEU A 396 -5.79 29.05 5.80
CA LEU A 396 -5.50 27.95 6.73
C LEU A 396 -5.71 26.59 6.06
N ALA A 397 -6.79 26.41 5.31
CA ALA A 397 -7.02 25.20 4.52
C ALA A 397 -5.92 24.97 3.47
N ALA A 398 -5.50 26.02 2.75
CA ALA A 398 -4.43 25.94 1.76
C ALA A 398 -3.09 25.53 2.40
N VAL A 399 -2.76 26.06 3.58
CA VAL A 399 -1.56 25.65 4.34
C VAL A 399 -1.62 24.18 4.74
N LEU A 400 -2.75 23.72 5.29
CA LEU A 400 -2.94 22.33 5.72
C LEU A 400 -2.86 21.32 4.57
N LEU A 401 -3.21 21.75 3.36
CA LEU A 401 -3.17 20.94 2.14
C LEU A 401 -1.91 21.19 1.30
N ASN A 402 -0.89 21.82 1.89
CA ASN A 402 0.39 22.09 1.24
C ASN A 402 0.25 22.77 -0.13
N CYS A 403 -0.76 23.62 -0.33
CA CYS A 403 -1.00 24.30 -1.58
C CYS A 403 -0.05 25.49 -1.77
N GLU A 404 0.24 25.79 -3.04
CA GLU A 404 0.85 27.04 -3.47
C GLU A 404 -0.20 28.17 -3.39
N ILE A 405 -0.01 29.10 -2.45
CA ILE A 405 -0.91 30.24 -2.25
C ILE A 405 -0.53 31.35 -3.23
N ALA A 406 -1.53 31.92 -3.90
CA ALA A 406 -1.32 33.01 -4.86
C ALA A 406 -1.02 34.34 -4.16
N ASP A 407 -0.05 35.10 -4.67
CA ASP A 407 0.20 36.48 -4.19
C ASP A 407 -1.00 37.39 -4.46
N VAL A 408 -1.66 37.18 -5.60
CA VAL A 408 -2.86 37.93 -6.00
C VAL A 408 -3.91 36.97 -6.52
N CYS A 409 -5.10 37.00 -5.93
CA CYS A 409 -6.26 36.26 -6.41
C CYS A 409 -7.41 37.21 -6.77
N ARG A 410 -8.43 36.68 -7.46
CA ARG A 410 -9.56 37.47 -7.96
C ARG A 410 -10.85 36.64 -7.96
N PHE A 411 -11.96 37.31 -7.67
CA PHE A 411 -13.29 36.73 -7.81
C PHE A 411 -13.83 36.86 -9.24
N ASP A 412 -14.57 35.85 -9.66
CA ASP A 412 -15.25 35.75 -10.94
C ASP A 412 -16.74 35.49 -10.70
N ARG A 413 -17.60 35.94 -11.62
CA ARG A 413 -19.02 35.61 -11.67
C ARG A 413 -19.24 34.38 -12.54
N LYS A 414 -19.88 33.36 -11.99
CA LYS A 414 -20.39 32.17 -12.69
C LYS A 414 -21.89 32.34 -12.91
N HIS A 415 -22.29 32.66 -14.14
CA HIS A 415 -23.68 33.02 -14.47
C HIS A 415 -24.54 31.78 -14.72
N TYR A 416 -25.61 31.65 -13.94
CA TYR A 416 -26.70 30.71 -14.19
C TYR A 416 -27.95 31.19 -13.47
N PHE A 417 -29.12 30.95 -14.07
CA PHE A 417 -30.39 31.36 -13.49
C PHE A 417 -31.01 30.19 -12.75
N TYR A 418 -31.23 30.37 -11.45
CA TYR A 418 -31.98 29.44 -10.62
C TYR A 418 -32.68 30.21 -9.49
N PRO A 419 -33.90 29.82 -9.05
CA PRO A 419 -34.65 30.57 -8.05
C PRO A 419 -33.93 30.76 -6.71
N ASP A 420 -33.03 29.85 -6.34
CA ASP A 420 -32.24 29.91 -5.10
C ASP A 420 -30.98 30.80 -5.20
N LEU A 421 -30.70 31.36 -6.39
CA LEU A 421 -29.58 32.23 -6.67
C LEU A 421 -30.08 33.59 -7.18
N PRO A 422 -30.51 34.49 -6.28
CA PRO A 422 -31.21 35.72 -6.66
C PRO A 422 -30.37 36.69 -7.49
N LEU A 423 -29.03 36.66 -7.35
CA LEU A 423 -28.11 37.49 -8.14
C LEU A 423 -28.06 37.10 -9.63
N GLY A 424 -28.52 35.89 -10.00
CA GLY A 424 -28.37 35.35 -11.35
C GLY A 424 -26.92 34.97 -11.73
N TYR A 425 -26.00 35.06 -10.76
CA TYR A 425 -24.63 34.59 -10.84
C TYR A 425 -24.08 34.26 -9.47
N GLN A 426 -23.15 33.30 -9.42
CA GLN A 426 -22.42 32.90 -8.22
C GLN A 426 -21.05 33.56 -8.23
N ILE A 427 -20.66 34.22 -7.14
CA ILE A 427 -19.30 34.76 -7.00
C ILE A 427 -18.38 33.64 -6.51
N THR A 428 -17.32 33.34 -7.28
CA THR A 428 -16.37 32.23 -7.09
C THR A 428 -14.96 32.65 -7.54
N GLN A 429 -13.97 31.75 -7.65
CA GLN A 429 -12.60 32.06 -8.11
C GLN A 429 -12.07 31.03 -9.14
N LYS A 430 -12.72 30.93 -10.31
CA LYS A 430 -12.35 29.92 -11.30
C LYS A 430 -10.98 30.18 -11.93
N THR A 431 -10.69 31.44 -12.30
CA THR A 431 -9.51 31.79 -13.11
C THR A 431 -8.26 32.07 -12.27
N CYS A 432 -8.43 32.78 -11.15
CA CYS A 432 -7.36 33.17 -10.23
C CYS A 432 -7.75 32.77 -8.79
N PRO A 433 -7.78 31.46 -8.48
CA PRO A 433 -8.09 30.94 -7.15
C PRO A 433 -7.05 31.35 -6.12
N ILE A 434 -7.41 31.21 -4.84
CA ILE A 434 -6.54 31.54 -3.73
C ILE A 434 -5.33 30.60 -3.63
N ALA A 435 -5.46 29.32 -4.00
CA ALA A 435 -4.35 28.37 -3.97
C ALA A 435 -4.49 27.23 -4.99
N ARG A 436 -3.35 26.63 -5.38
CA ARG A 436 -3.25 25.51 -6.34
C ARG A 436 -2.17 24.50 -5.93
N ASN A 437 -2.07 23.39 -6.66
CA ASN A 437 -0.93 22.46 -6.60
C ASN A 437 -0.60 21.94 -5.19
N GLY A 438 -1.62 21.62 -4.41
CA GLY A 438 -1.47 21.02 -3.08
C GLY A 438 -1.34 19.52 -3.11
N ASN A 439 -1.20 18.94 -1.92
CA ASN A 439 -1.22 17.50 -1.72
C ASN A 439 -1.79 17.16 -0.34
N PHE A 440 -2.38 15.98 -0.25
CA PHE A 440 -2.87 15.41 0.99
C PHE A 440 -2.50 13.94 1.06
N ASN A 441 -1.83 13.54 2.13
CA ASN A 441 -1.44 12.15 2.32
C ASN A 441 -2.57 11.36 2.98
N LEU A 442 -3.04 10.35 2.25
CA LEU A 442 -4.03 9.38 2.68
C LEU A 442 -3.34 8.24 3.43
N TYR A 443 -3.80 7.92 4.63
CA TYR A 443 -3.26 6.83 5.44
C TYR A 443 -4.28 5.72 5.65
N SER A 444 -3.92 4.46 5.39
CA SER A 444 -4.76 3.29 5.68
C SER A 444 -3.96 2.18 6.32
N GLN A 445 -4.61 1.35 7.13
CA GLN A 445 -4.01 0.13 7.66
C GLN A 445 -4.18 -1.03 6.66
N ASN A 446 -3.11 -1.81 6.45
CA ASN A 446 -3.15 -3.00 5.59
C ASN A 446 -3.73 -4.23 6.31
N ASP A 447 -3.43 -4.39 7.59
CA ASP A 447 -3.96 -5.44 8.48
C ASP A 447 -3.98 -4.94 9.93
N LYS A 448 -5.01 -5.31 10.72
CA LYS A 448 -5.26 -4.85 12.10
C LYS A 448 -4.07 -5.05 13.04
N ASN A 449 -3.24 -6.07 12.78
CA ASN A 449 -2.09 -6.45 13.61
C ASN A 449 -0.73 -6.14 12.96
N SER A 450 -0.69 -5.50 11.78
CA SER A 450 0.56 -5.16 11.09
C SER A 450 1.06 -3.76 11.46
N THR A 451 2.39 -3.61 11.48
CA THR A 451 3.09 -2.32 11.54
C THR A 451 3.12 -1.61 10.18
N ASP A 452 2.83 -2.34 9.09
CA ASP A 452 2.79 -1.77 7.75
C ASP A 452 1.50 -0.98 7.51
N PHE A 453 1.65 0.24 7.01
CA PHE A 453 0.55 1.08 6.58
C PHE A 453 0.68 1.47 5.12
N PHE A 454 -0.46 1.75 4.52
CA PHE A 454 -0.57 2.32 3.19
C PHE A 454 -0.57 3.85 3.31
N GLU A 455 0.35 4.49 2.60
CA GLU A 455 0.38 5.94 2.40
C GLU A 455 0.24 6.24 0.91
N LYS A 456 -0.65 7.16 0.57
CA LYS A 456 -0.81 7.64 -0.81
C LYS A 456 -1.04 9.14 -0.81
N SER A 457 -0.17 9.86 -1.52
CA SER A 457 -0.35 11.30 -1.73
C SER A 457 -1.38 11.55 -2.83
N ILE A 458 -2.43 12.31 -2.50
CA ILE A 458 -3.49 12.73 -3.41
C ILE A 458 -3.26 14.20 -3.74
N LYS A 459 -3.14 14.53 -5.02
CA LYS A 459 -2.91 15.91 -5.44
C LYS A 459 -4.19 16.75 -5.33
N ILE A 460 -4.03 17.98 -4.87
CA ILE A 460 -5.08 19.00 -4.85
C ILE A 460 -4.79 19.96 -6.00
N GLU A 461 -5.67 20.01 -7.00
CA GLU A 461 -5.48 20.87 -8.16
C GLU A 461 -5.73 22.33 -7.79
N GLN A 462 -6.83 22.57 -7.07
CA GLN A 462 -7.31 23.91 -6.80
C GLN A 462 -8.07 23.98 -5.48
N LEU A 463 -7.90 25.11 -4.79
CA LEU A 463 -8.67 25.49 -3.63
C LEU A 463 -9.18 26.91 -3.83
N GLN A 464 -10.48 27.14 -3.65
CA GLN A 464 -11.12 28.41 -3.96
C GLN A 464 -12.20 28.81 -2.96
N LEU A 465 -12.44 30.11 -2.85
CA LEU A 465 -13.61 30.67 -2.17
C LEU A 465 -14.79 30.79 -3.14
N GLU A 466 -15.95 30.37 -2.68
CA GLU A 466 -17.21 30.62 -3.39
C GLU A 466 -18.35 30.91 -2.41
N MET A 467 -19.40 31.54 -2.90
CA MET A 467 -20.65 31.71 -2.14
C MET A 467 -21.64 30.59 -2.43
N ASP A 468 -22.38 30.15 -1.43
CA ASP A 468 -23.44 29.15 -1.58
C ASP A 468 -24.75 29.76 -2.12
N SER A 469 -25.58 28.89 -2.71
CA SER A 469 -26.96 29.24 -3.08
C SER A 469 -27.93 29.05 -1.91
N GLY A 470 -29.13 29.60 -2.06
CA GLY A 470 -30.25 29.32 -1.16
C GLY A 470 -30.68 27.85 -1.21
N LYS A 471 -31.83 27.56 -0.61
CA LYS A 471 -32.44 26.23 -0.62
C LYS A 471 -33.80 26.31 -1.29
N THR A 472 -34.02 25.48 -2.31
CA THR A 472 -35.36 25.23 -2.86
C THR A 472 -36.03 24.11 -2.08
N LEU A 473 -37.20 24.40 -1.52
CA LEU A 473 -38.06 23.48 -0.80
C LEU A 473 -39.25 23.15 -1.68
N ARG A 474 -39.43 21.87 -2.00
CA ARG A 474 -40.53 21.43 -2.84
C ARG A 474 -41.81 21.36 -2.03
N ALA A 475 -42.82 22.16 -2.38
CA ALA A 475 -44.18 22.03 -1.88
C ALA A 475 -45.11 21.56 -3.02
N ASP A 476 -46.32 21.10 -2.69
CA ASP A 476 -47.18 20.35 -3.62
C ASP A 476 -47.39 21.05 -4.97
N GLU A 477 -47.75 22.33 -4.97
CA GLU A 477 -48.05 23.09 -6.20
C GLU A 477 -46.97 24.13 -6.58
N ASN A 478 -46.07 24.47 -5.65
CA ASN A 478 -45.04 25.50 -5.86
C ASN A 478 -43.71 25.11 -5.21
N ASP A 479 -42.62 25.56 -5.80
CA ASP A 479 -41.31 25.54 -5.15
C ASP A 479 -41.17 26.78 -4.25
N LEU A 480 -40.83 26.57 -2.98
CA LEU A 480 -40.56 27.62 -2.01
C LEU A 480 -39.05 27.86 -1.94
N VAL A 481 -38.63 29.11 -1.77
CA VAL A 481 -37.22 29.49 -1.71
C VAL A 481 -36.88 30.03 -0.32
N ASP A 482 -35.85 29.45 0.30
CA ASP A 482 -35.24 29.93 1.53
C ASP A 482 -33.81 30.42 1.26
N LEU A 483 -33.61 31.73 1.43
CA LEU A 483 -32.35 32.42 1.15
C LEU A 483 -31.43 32.53 2.37
N ASN A 484 -31.78 31.92 3.51
CA ASN A 484 -30.91 31.91 4.70
C ASN A 484 -29.47 31.46 4.38
N ARG A 485 -29.32 30.47 3.48
CA ARG A 485 -28.02 29.92 3.05
C ARG A 485 -27.37 30.71 1.90
N ALA A 486 -28.13 31.50 1.15
CA ALA A 486 -27.58 32.28 0.04
C ALA A 486 -26.51 33.24 0.55
N GLY A 487 -25.33 33.20 -0.07
CA GLY A 487 -24.18 34.05 0.29
C GLY A 487 -23.24 33.46 1.35
N VAL A 488 -23.55 32.30 1.93
CA VAL A 488 -22.67 31.61 2.89
C VAL A 488 -21.33 31.26 2.23
N GLY A 489 -20.22 31.42 2.95
CA GLY A 489 -18.90 31.12 2.41
C GLY A 489 -18.59 29.63 2.35
N LEU A 490 -18.04 29.19 1.22
CA LEU A 490 -17.56 27.83 1.00
C LEU A 490 -16.07 27.87 0.65
N VAL A 491 -15.36 26.85 1.12
CA VAL A 491 -14.10 26.42 0.50
C VAL A 491 -14.43 25.26 -0.42
N GLU A 492 -14.16 25.44 -1.72
CA GLU A 492 -14.19 24.35 -2.69
C GLU A 492 -12.77 23.79 -2.86
N ILE A 493 -12.65 22.47 -2.74
CA ILE A 493 -11.40 21.71 -2.85
C ILE A 493 -11.56 20.71 -3.98
N VAL A 494 -10.73 20.85 -5.01
CA VAL A 494 -10.74 19.99 -6.20
C VAL A 494 -9.50 19.10 -6.20
N THR A 495 -9.71 17.79 -6.23
CA THR A 495 -8.61 16.81 -6.29
C THR A 495 -8.27 16.45 -7.73
N ALA A 496 -7.01 16.05 -7.96
CA ALA A 496 -6.66 15.30 -9.16
C ALA A 496 -7.37 13.93 -9.16
N PRO A 497 -7.51 13.26 -10.32
CA PRO A 497 -8.17 11.96 -10.43
C PRO A 497 -7.26 10.79 -9.99
N ASP A 498 -6.62 10.92 -8.83
CA ASP A 498 -5.61 9.99 -8.32
C ASP A 498 -6.21 8.79 -7.56
N LEU A 499 -7.49 8.86 -7.17
CA LEU A 499 -8.14 7.82 -6.34
C LEU A 499 -8.56 6.62 -7.20
N ALA A 500 -8.27 5.41 -6.74
CA ALA A 500 -8.42 4.19 -7.55
C ALA A 500 -9.66 3.36 -7.22
N ASN A 501 -10.35 3.64 -6.11
CA ASN A 501 -11.51 2.87 -5.68
C ASN A 501 -12.38 3.64 -4.68
N ALA A 502 -13.56 3.09 -4.39
CA ALA A 502 -14.53 3.65 -3.45
C ALA A 502 -13.99 3.77 -2.01
N PHE A 503 -13.13 2.84 -1.59
CA PHE A 503 -12.54 2.85 -0.25
C PHE A 503 -11.59 4.04 -0.09
N GLU A 504 -10.63 4.21 -1.01
CA GLU A 504 -9.71 5.36 -1.03
C GLU A 504 -10.47 6.69 -1.04
N ALA A 505 -11.48 6.83 -1.90
CA ALA A 505 -12.27 8.06 -1.98
C ALA A 505 -13.03 8.34 -0.68
N THR A 506 -13.66 7.34 -0.08
CA THR A 506 -14.38 7.50 1.19
C THR A 506 -13.43 7.87 2.33
N LEU A 507 -12.29 7.19 2.40
CA LEU A 507 -11.27 7.43 3.42
C LEU A 507 -10.66 8.83 3.28
N PHE A 508 -10.39 9.27 2.05
CA PHE A 508 -9.90 10.61 1.76
C PHE A 508 -10.88 11.67 2.26
N VAL A 509 -12.17 11.56 1.88
CA VAL A 509 -13.21 12.50 2.31
C VAL A 509 -13.32 12.51 3.83
N GLU A 510 -13.24 11.36 4.47
CA GLU A 510 -13.31 11.24 5.92
C GLU A 510 -12.13 11.93 6.63
N GLN A 511 -10.89 11.66 6.21
CA GLN A 511 -9.70 12.26 6.82
C GLN A 511 -9.59 13.75 6.55
N LEU A 512 -9.90 14.19 5.33
CA LEU A 512 -9.95 15.61 4.97
C LEU A 512 -10.99 16.34 5.80
N ARG A 513 -12.21 15.80 5.91
CA ARG A 513 -13.28 16.39 6.72
C ARG A 513 -12.84 16.58 8.18
N ARG A 514 -12.21 15.56 8.77
CA ARG A 514 -11.69 15.62 10.15
C ARG A 514 -10.62 16.71 10.28
N LEU A 515 -9.66 16.78 9.35
CA LEU A 515 -8.62 17.81 9.33
C LEU A 515 -9.21 19.22 9.32
N LEU A 516 -10.21 19.46 8.47
CA LEU A 516 -10.88 20.76 8.38
C LEU A 516 -11.68 21.10 9.64
N MET A 517 -12.40 20.13 10.23
CA MET A 517 -13.15 20.30 11.48
C MET A 517 -12.23 20.61 12.67
N HIS A 518 -11.13 19.87 12.79
CA HIS A 518 -10.13 20.02 13.85
C HIS A 518 -9.46 21.40 13.86
N ASN A 519 -9.40 22.05 12.70
CA ASN A 519 -8.87 23.41 12.54
C ASN A 519 -9.97 24.48 12.52
N ASP A 520 -11.22 24.13 12.88
CA ASP A 520 -12.36 25.03 12.90
C ASP A 520 -12.67 25.67 11.54
N ILE A 521 -12.30 25.03 10.43
CA ILE A 521 -12.59 25.56 9.09
C ILE A 521 -14.07 25.36 8.75
N CYS A 522 -14.62 24.18 9.04
CA CYS A 522 -16.02 23.83 8.82
C CYS A 522 -16.56 22.92 9.93
N THR A 523 -17.89 22.78 10.06
CA THR A 523 -18.48 21.83 11.02
C THR A 523 -18.61 20.40 10.48
N GLY A 524 -18.47 20.19 9.16
CA GLY A 524 -18.40 18.86 8.54
C GLY A 524 -19.70 18.04 8.53
N HIS A 525 -20.86 18.66 8.78
CA HIS A 525 -22.15 17.95 8.78
C HIS A 525 -22.69 17.73 7.36
N PHE A 526 -22.75 16.48 6.91
CA PHE A 526 -23.33 16.11 5.62
C PHE A 526 -24.85 16.37 5.55
N HIS A 527 -25.60 15.97 6.57
CA HIS A 527 -27.07 16.07 6.58
C HIS A 527 -27.59 17.51 6.54
N GLU A 528 -26.83 18.45 7.11
CA GLU A 528 -27.16 19.88 7.08
C GLU A 528 -26.69 20.57 5.80
N GLY A 529 -25.95 19.86 4.93
CA GLY A 529 -25.39 20.40 3.69
C GLY A 529 -24.14 21.25 3.88
N HIS A 530 -23.57 21.29 5.09
CA HIS A 530 -22.33 22.03 5.40
C HIS A 530 -21.09 21.37 4.78
N PHE A 531 -21.20 20.10 4.37
CA PHE A 531 -20.15 19.38 3.69
C PHE A 531 -20.76 18.58 2.54
N ARG A 532 -20.36 18.88 1.31
CA ARG A 532 -20.86 18.26 0.09
C ARG A 532 -19.71 17.71 -0.73
N VAL A 533 -19.96 16.60 -1.42
CA VAL A 533 -18.98 15.95 -2.29
C VAL A 533 -19.66 15.55 -3.59
N ASP A 534 -19.14 16.07 -4.69
CA ASP A 534 -19.44 15.58 -6.04
C ASP A 534 -18.26 14.70 -6.49
N VAL A 535 -18.57 13.58 -7.14
CA VAL A 535 -17.56 12.56 -7.50
C VAL A 535 -17.47 12.41 -9.00
N ASN A 536 -16.28 12.54 -9.55
CA ASN A 536 -15.98 12.32 -10.95
C ASN A 536 -15.35 10.94 -11.12
N VAL A 537 -16.03 10.02 -11.81
CA VAL A 537 -15.57 8.65 -12.05
C VAL A 537 -15.24 8.45 -13.52
N SER A 538 -14.05 7.94 -13.79
CA SER A 538 -13.62 7.50 -15.10
C SER A 538 -12.95 6.13 -15.00
N VAL A 539 -13.15 5.30 -16.03
CA VAL A 539 -12.48 4.02 -16.17
C VAL A 539 -11.84 3.98 -17.55
N SER A 540 -10.54 3.69 -17.60
CA SER A 540 -9.81 3.55 -18.86
C SER A 540 -9.01 2.25 -18.91
N LYS A 541 -8.56 1.89 -20.12
CA LYS A 541 -7.64 0.77 -20.36
C LYS A 541 -6.17 1.25 -20.43
N GLY A 542 -5.87 2.47 -19.98
CA GLY A 542 -4.55 3.11 -20.14
C GLY A 542 -4.26 4.20 -19.09
N GLU A 543 -3.24 5.02 -19.33
CA GLU A 543 -2.83 6.10 -18.43
C GLU A 543 -3.77 7.32 -18.49
N THR A 544 -4.34 7.59 -19.67
CA THR A 544 -5.26 8.71 -19.89
C THR A 544 -6.66 8.39 -19.37
N PRO A 545 -7.31 9.31 -18.64
CA PRO A 545 -8.71 9.16 -18.27
C PRO A 545 -9.63 8.91 -19.47
N GLY A 546 -10.54 7.96 -19.30
CA GLY A 546 -11.68 7.78 -20.19
C GLY A 546 -12.72 8.89 -19.99
N LYS A 547 -13.85 8.82 -20.69
CA LYS A 547 -14.94 9.80 -20.49
C LYS A 547 -15.44 9.78 -19.05
N ARG A 548 -15.70 10.97 -18.52
CA ARG A 548 -16.02 11.21 -17.11
C ARG A 548 -17.52 11.09 -16.85
N THR A 549 -17.90 10.41 -15.78
CA THR A 549 -19.26 10.48 -15.23
C THR A 549 -19.21 11.23 -13.90
N GLU A 550 -20.00 12.30 -13.79
CA GLU A 550 -20.13 13.08 -12.55
C GLU A 550 -21.32 12.57 -11.74
N LEU A 551 -21.08 12.20 -10.48
CA LEU A 551 -22.09 11.72 -9.53
C LEU A 551 -22.44 12.84 -8.55
N LYS A 552 -23.74 13.18 -8.46
CA LYS A 552 -24.28 14.20 -7.55
C LYS A 552 -25.26 13.62 -6.53
N ASN A 553 -25.62 14.41 -5.51
CA ASN A 553 -26.52 14.06 -4.40
C ASN A 553 -25.98 12.98 -3.44
N LEU A 554 -24.70 13.08 -3.08
CA LEU A 554 -24.07 12.17 -2.11
C LEU A 554 -24.20 12.73 -0.68
N SER A 555 -25.22 12.26 0.04
CA SER A 555 -25.56 12.74 1.38
C SER A 555 -24.83 12.04 2.54
N SER A 556 -24.01 11.02 2.27
CA SER A 556 -23.23 10.31 3.29
C SER A 556 -22.01 9.62 2.69
N LEU A 557 -21.05 9.28 3.55
CA LEU A 557 -19.87 8.47 3.18
C LEU A 557 -20.26 7.06 2.69
N SER A 558 -21.26 6.43 3.31
CA SER A 558 -21.75 5.11 2.88
C SER A 558 -22.37 5.17 1.49
N LEU A 559 -23.11 6.24 1.20
CA LEU A 559 -23.71 6.46 -0.11
C LEU A 559 -22.66 6.76 -1.17
N LEU A 560 -21.65 7.57 -0.84
CA LEU A 560 -20.50 7.84 -1.70
C LEU A 560 -19.78 6.54 -2.10
N SER A 561 -19.48 5.68 -1.12
CA SER A 561 -18.84 4.38 -1.38
C SER A 561 -19.67 3.48 -2.30
N ALA A 562 -20.98 3.36 -2.01
CA ALA A 562 -21.90 2.55 -2.81
C ALA A 562 -22.06 3.08 -4.24
N ALA A 563 -22.13 4.40 -4.41
CA ALA A 563 -22.29 5.06 -5.71
C ALA A 563 -21.06 4.86 -6.60
N ILE A 564 -19.87 5.10 -6.06
CA ILE A 564 -18.61 4.88 -6.79
C ILE A 564 -18.49 3.41 -7.21
N GLY A 565 -18.72 2.48 -6.27
CA GLY A 565 -18.65 1.06 -6.57
C GLY A 565 -19.67 0.60 -7.62
N THR A 566 -20.84 1.23 -7.67
CA THR A 566 -21.87 0.94 -8.69
C THR A 566 -21.50 1.53 -10.05
N GLU A 567 -21.00 2.76 -10.08
CA GLU A 567 -20.60 3.42 -11.32
C GLU A 567 -19.37 2.76 -11.97
N LEU A 568 -18.38 2.36 -11.17
CA LEU A 568 -17.22 1.60 -11.66
C LEU A 568 -17.66 0.29 -12.31
N ARG A 569 -18.57 -0.47 -11.67
CA ARG A 569 -19.12 -1.71 -12.23
C ARG A 569 -19.85 -1.45 -13.56
N ARG A 570 -20.62 -0.36 -13.66
CA ARG A 570 -21.31 0.03 -14.88
C ARG A 570 -20.34 0.36 -16.02
N GLN A 571 -19.38 1.25 -15.79
CA GLN A 571 -18.40 1.65 -16.80
C GLN A 571 -17.55 0.46 -17.25
N MET A 572 -17.10 -0.37 -16.30
CA MET A 572 -16.37 -1.59 -16.64
C MET A 572 -17.22 -2.56 -17.47
N ALA A 573 -18.51 -2.72 -17.19
CA ALA A 573 -19.39 -3.56 -18.01
C ALA A 573 -19.52 -3.04 -19.44
N ILE A 574 -19.79 -1.73 -19.61
CA ILE A 574 -19.87 -1.09 -20.94
C ILE A 574 -18.58 -1.30 -21.74
N LEU A 575 -17.43 -1.07 -21.10
CA LEU A 575 -16.12 -1.22 -21.75
C LEU A 575 -15.69 -2.68 -21.99
N ARG A 576 -16.22 -3.63 -21.21
CA ARG A 576 -16.05 -5.08 -21.42
C ARG A 576 -16.86 -5.53 -22.63
N ASP A 577 -18.07 -5.01 -22.81
CA ASP A 577 -18.96 -5.32 -23.93
C ASP A 577 -18.56 -4.61 -25.24
N GLY A 578 -17.45 -3.85 -25.22
CA GLY A 578 -16.92 -3.13 -26.37
C GLY A 578 -17.60 -1.80 -26.67
N GLY A 579 -18.49 -1.33 -25.78
CA GLY A 579 -19.10 -0.01 -25.87
C GLY A 579 -18.18 1.11 -25.36
N GLU A 580 -18.66 2.35 -25.51
CA GLU A 580 -18.01 3.56 -24.98
C GLU A 580 -18.82 4.14 -23.82
N VAL A 581 -18.12 4.60 -22.77
CA VAL A 581 -18.73 5.41 -21.72
C VAL A 581 -18.98 6.81 -22.29
N GLU A 582 -20.16 7.38 -22.03
CA GLU A 582 -20.51 8.75 -22.39
C GLU A 582 -20.25 9.71 -21.22
N GLU A 583 -19.92 10.97 -21.52
CA GLU A 583 -19.84 12.01 -20.49
C GLU A 583 -21.24 12.42 -20.06
N GLU A 584 -21.55 12.23 -18.78
CA GLU A 584 -22.89 12.44 -18.24
C GLU A 584 -22.86 12.78 -16.74
N THR A 585 -23.85 13.55 -16.30
CA THR A 585 -24.12 13.79 -14.87
C THR A 585 -25.24 12.86 -14.40
N ARG A 586 -24.96 12.04 -13.37
CA ARG A 586 -25.88 11.07 -12.80
C ARG A 586 -26.25 11.44 -11.37
N ALA A 587 -27.52 11.26 -11.02
CA ALA A 587 -27.99 11.37 -9.64
C ALA A 587 -27.90 10.00 -8.98
N VAL A 588 -27.67 10.01 -7.67
CA VAL A 588 -27.57 8.80 -6.88
C VAL A 588 -28.82 8.66 -6.00
N ASP A 589 -29.48 7.50 -6.07
CA ASP A 589 -30.61 7.19 -5.19
C ASP A 589 -30.16 6.79 -3.77
N VAL A 590 -31.09 6.65 -2.82
CA VAL A 590 -30.76 6.28 -1.42
C VAL A 590 -30.10 4.90 -1.26
N LYS A 591 -30.10 4.06 -2.31
CA LYS A 591 -29.48 2.73 -2.34
C LYS A 591 -28.13 2.73 -3.09
N GLY A 592 -27.64 3.89 -3.53
CA GLY A 592 -26.39 4.02 -4.28
C GLY A 592 -26.48 3.64 -5.76
N LYS A 593 -27.69 3.47 -6.31
CA LYS A 593 -27.87 3.26 -7.76
C LYS A 593 -27.79 4.60 -8.48
N THR A 594 -27.11 4.62 -9.61
CA THR A 594 -26.94 5.82 -10.43
C THR A 594 -28.02 5.87 -11.52
N THR A 595 -28.76 6.97 -11.58
CA THR A 595 -29.72 7.25 -12.66
C THR A 595 -29.24 8.43 -13.47
N THR A 596 -29.43 8.39 -14.80
CA THR A 596 -29.16 9.55 -15.64
C THR A 596 -30.06 10.69 -15.19
N THR A 597 -29.49 11.85 -14.88
CA THR A 597 -30.31 13.04 -14.69
C THR A 597 -30.86 13.46 -16.04
N SER A 598 -32.11 13.91 -16.08
CA SER A 598 -32.77 14.43 -17.29
C SER A 598 -32.18 15.79 -17.70
N ARG A 599 -30.89 15.86 -18.01
CA ARG A 599 -30.31 16.95 -18.80
C ARG A 599 -30.14 16.45 -20.22
N ALA A 600 -30.95 17.00 -21.13
CA ALA A 600 -30.85 16.69 -22.55
C ALA A 600 -29.45 17.05 -23.08
N LYS A 601 -28.91 16.15 -23.91
CA LYS A 601 -27.70 16.29 -24.72
C LYS A 601 -27.57 17.69 -25.35
N GLY A 602 -26.37 18.30 -25.33
CA GLY A 602 -25.96 19.16 -26.44
C GLY A 602 -24.93 20.27 -26.19
N SER A 603 -24.80 20.81 -24.99
CA SER A 603 -23.82 21.89 -24.73
C SER A 603 -23.41 21.90 -23.26
N GLU A 604 -22.11 21.93 -22.97
CA GLU A 604 -21.68 22.50 -21.68
C GLU A 604 -22.44 23.81 -21.47
N MET A 605 -23.11 23.97 -20.31
CA MET A 605 -23.75 25.24 -20.03
C MET A 605 -22.64 26.29 -19.95
N ASP A 606 -22.65 27.23 -20.89
CA ASP A 606 -21.74 28.36 -20.85
C ASP A 606 -22.10 29.25 -19.66
N TYR A 607 -21.38 29.03 -18.55
CA TYR A 607 -21.52 29.82 -17.33
C TYR A 607 -21.00 31.25 -17.49
N ARG A 608 -20.48 31.64 -18.67
CA ARG A 608 -20.04 33.01 -19.01
C ARG A 608 -19.21 33.62 -17.89
N PHE A 609 -18.14 32.92 -17.51
CA PHE A 609 -17.24 33.40 -16.45
C PHE A 609 -16.69 34.78 -16.81
N MET A 610 -16.84 35.74 -15.91
CA MET A 610 -16.22 37.06 -16.04
C MET A 610 -15.65 37.50 -14.69
N PRO A 611 -14.58 38.32 -14.67
CA PRO A 611 -14.11 38.94 -13.43
C PRO A 611 -15.23 39.69 -12.71
N GLU A 612 -15.35 39.55 -11.39
CA GLU A 612 -16.31 40.32 -10.57
C GLU A 612 -15.84 41.79 -10.49
N PRO A 613 -16.50 42.74 -11.17
CA PRO A 613 -16.03 44.12 -11.23
C PRO A 613 -16.20 44.88 -9.91
N ASN A 614 -17.11 44.43 -9.04
CA ASN A 614 -17.42 45.11 -7.78
C ASN A 614 -16.45 44.75 -6.66
N LEU A 615 -15.57 43.76 -6.86
CA LEU A 615 -14.53 43.38 -5.92
C LEU A 615 -13.15 43.68 -6.53
N PRO A 616 -12.29 44.43 -5.83
CA PRO A 616 -10.91 44.58 -6.28
C PRO A 616 -10.18 43.24 -6.21
N ARG A 617 -9.02 43.17 -6.88
CA ARG A 617 -8.11 42.03 -6.71
C ARG A 617 -7.69 41.94 -5.25
N LEU A 618 -7.61 40.72 -4.72
CA LEU A 618 -7.16 40.46 -3.37
C LEU A 618 -5.66 40.19 -3.40
N ASN A 619 -4.89 41.11 -2.80
CA ASN A 619 -3.46 40.91 -2.56
C ASN A 619 -3.28 40.18 -1.23
N ILE A 620 -2.60 39.04 -1.24
CA ILE A 620 -2.40 38.20 -0.07
C ILE A 620 -1.06 38.59 0.56
N ASP A 621 -1.12 39.27 1.70
CA ASP A 621 0.08 39.62 2.43
C ASP A 621 0.78 38.35 2.94
N SER A 622 2.11 38.31 2.80
CA SER A 622 2.95 37.25 3.35
C SER A 622 2.74 37.01 4.85
N ASP A 623 2.37 38.05 5.61
CA ASP A 623 2.07 37.92 7.04
C ASP A 623 0.78 37.16 7.30
N TRP A 624 -0.22 37.22 6.41
CA TRP A 624 -1.45 36.43 6.55
C TRP A 624 -1.17 34.94 6.37
N VAL A 625 -0.24 34.59 5.47
CA VAL A 625 0.21 33.20 5.30
C VAL A 625 0.98 32.71 6.53
N LYS A 626 1.82 33.55 7.13
CA LYS A 626 2.52 33.22 8.39
C LYS A 626 1.53 33.04 9.55
N ASP A 627 0.52 33.90 9.64
CA ASP A 627 -0.52 33.80 10.66
C ASP A 627 -1.39 32.56 10.45
N ALA A 628 -1.71 32.20 9.22
CA ALA A 628 -2.39 30.94 8.90
C ALA A 628 -1.55 29.73 9.37
N LYS A 629 -0.24 29.71 9.08
CA LYS A 629 0.67 28.66 9.58
C LYS A 629 0.69 28.57 11.10
N ARG A 630 0.72 29.70 11.80
CA ARG A 630 0.66 29.75 13.27
C ARG A 630 -0.71 29.36 13.84
N SER A 631 -1.76 29.52 13.06
CA SER A 631 -3.15 29.22 13.46
C SER A 631 -3.55 27.77 13.24
N VAL A 632 -2.66 26.94 12.68
CA VAL A 632 -2.84 25.48 12.61
C VAL A 632 -2.99 24.95 14.04
N LYS A 633 -4.19 24.49 14.36
CA LYS A 633 -4.51 23.92 15.67
C LYS A 633 -4.06 22.46 15.73
N ARG A 634 -4.28 21.73 14.64
CA ARG A 634 -4.05 20.27 14.56
C ARG A 634 -3.64 19.86 13.15
N GLU A 635 -2.46 19.26 13.02
CA GLU A 635 -2.08 18.52 11.82
C GLU A 635 -2.56 17.08 11.91
N LEU A 636 -2.51 16.35 10.79
CA LEU A 636 -2.71 14.91 10.78
C LEU A 636 -1.63 14.23 11.63
N PHE A 637 -2.00 13.90 12.87
CA PHE A 637 -1.12 13.35 13.89
C PHE A 637 -0.63 11.92 13.56
N PHE A 638 -1.08 11.34 12.44
CA PHE A 638 -0.74 9.98 12.02
C PHE A 638 0.76 9.75 11.88
N HIS A 639 1.44 10.62 11.11
CA HIS A 639 2.87 10.45 10.83
C HIS A 639 3.68 10.51 12.12
N GLN A 640 3.38 11.47 13.01
CA GLN A 640 4.01 11.57 14.33
C GLN A 640 3.73 10.33 15.19
N CYS A 641 2.49 9.82 15.20
CA CYS A 641 2.15 8.62 15.95
C CYS A 641 2.97 7.40 15.52
N VAL A 642 3.09 7.16 14.22
CA VAL A 642 3.75 5.96 13.71
C VAL A 642 5.27 6.11 13.71
N VAL A 643 5.78 7.24 13.21
CA VAL A 643 7.23 7.43 12.99
C VAL A 643 7.94 7.92 14.25
N GLU A 644 7.38 8.91 14.95
CA GLU A 644 8.03 9.50 16.13
C GLU A 644 7.72 8.72 17.40
N PHE A 645 6.47 8.30 17.60
CA PHE A 645 6.06 7.60 18.83
C PHE A 645 6.09 6.07 18.72
N GLY A 646 6.24 5.53 17.51
CA GLY A 646 6.29 4.09 17.28
C GLY A 646 4.96 3.37 17.52
N TYR A 647 3.83 4.08 17.49
CA TYR A 647 2.52 3.46 17.68
C TYR A 647 2.08 2.67 16.45
N PRO A 648 1.31 1.58 16.63
CA PRO A 648 0.71 0.85 15.52
C PRO A 648 -0.20 1.75 14.67
N PRO A 649 -0.25 1.57 13.34
CA PRO A 649 -1.14 2.34 12.47
C PRO A 649 -2.62 2.31 12.85
N SER A 650 -3.12 1.18 13.36
CA SER A 650 -4.49 1.06 13.91
C SER A 650 -4.75 2.09 15.00
N PHE A 651 -3.82 2.22 15.93
CA PHE A 651 -3.94 3.16 17.04
C PHE A 651 -3.77 4.60 16.57
N ALA A 652 -2.86 4.87 15.63
CA ALA A 652 -2.75 6.19 15.01
C ALA A 652 -4.06 6.63 14.33
N ILE A 653 -4.77 5.70 13.67
CA ILE A 653 -6.11 5.95 13.10
C ILE A 653 -7.15 6.17 14.21
N GLU A 654 -7.13 5.41 15.31
CA GLU A 654 -8.00 5.65 16.47
C GLU A 654 -7.79 7.07 17.02
N ILE A 655 -6.53 7.49 17.17
CA ILE A 655 -6.18 8.83 17.64
C ILE A 655 -6.68 9.91 16.66
N MET A 656 -6.46 9.75 15.36
CA MET A 656 -7.01 10.65 14.35
C MET A 656 -8.53 10.72 14.41
N ASN A 657 -9.16 9.63 14.83
CA ASN A 657 -10.60 9.49 14.79
C ASN A 657 -11.32 10.05 16.03
N ASP A 658 -10.60 10.23 17.13
CA ASP A 658 -11.12 10.72 18.41
C ASP A 658 -10.29 11.90 18.92
N ALA A 659 -10.92 13.08 18.90
CA ALA A 659 -10.31 14.32 19.37
C ALA A 659 -9.88 14.27 20.85
N LYS A 660 -10.56 13.49 21.70
CA LYS A 660 -10.17 13.29 23.10
C LYS A 660 -8.92 12.42 23.18
N MET A 661 -8.85 11.35 22.38
CA MET A 661 -7.68 10.50 22.28
C MET A 661 -6.44 11.26 21.80
N GLU A 662 -6.58 12.09 20.76
CA GLU A 662 -5.50 12.96 20.30
C GLU A 662 -4.99 13.90 21.40
N THR A 663 -5.92 14.52 22.13
CA THR A 663 -5.59 15.41 23.25
C THR A 663 -4.85 14.66 24.36
N PHE A 664 -5.33 13.46 24.71
CA PHE A 664 -4.70 12.59 25.70
C PHE A 664 -3.27 12.24 25.30
N ILE A 665 -3.06 11.75 24.08
CA ILE A 665 -1.75 11.33 23.60
C ILE A 665 -0.78 12.51 23.51
N ARG A 666 -1.22 13.68 23.02
CA ARG A 666 -0.35 14.88 22.98
C ARG A 666 0.14 15.29 24.36
N HIS A 667 -0.73 15.29 25.37
CA HIS A 667 -0.33 15.59 26.74
C HIS A 667 0.55 14.49 27.35
N TYR A 668 0.25 13.22 27.06
CA TYR A 668 1.04 12.08 27.52
C TYR A 668 2.45 12.12 26.94
N THR A 669 2.63 12.35 25.63
CA THR A 669 3.95 12.46 25.00
C THR A 669 4.70 13.72 25.48
N SER A 670 3.99 14.83 25.68
CA SER A 670 4.57 16.08 26.23
C SER A 670 5.00 15.97 27.70
N SER A 671 4.58 14.92 28.43
CA SER A 671 4.99 14.70 29.83
C SER A 671 6.48 14.33 29.96
N GLY A 672 7.13 13.94 28.86
CA GLY A 672 8.51 13.46 28.85
C GLY A 672 8.69 12.04 29.37
N LYS A 673 7.60 11.31 29.64
CA LYS A 673 7.60 9.95 30.21
C LYS A 673 6.87 8.97 29.28
N MET A 674 7.47 8.70 28.12
CA MET A 674 6.95 7.72 27.18
C MET A 674 7.47 6.31 27.48
N PHE A 675 6.57 5.33 27.40
CA PHE A 675 6.87 3.91 27.61
C PHE A 675 6.70 3.10 26.32
N PRO A 676 7.42 1.97 26.17
CA PRO A 676 7.23 1.05 25.05
C PRO A 676 5.77 0.58 24.93
N ASN A 677 5.35 0.23 23.71
CA ASN A 677 3.98 -0.20 23.41
C ASN A 677 3.48 -1.34 24.32
N ASP A 678 4.33 -2.34 24.58
CA ASP A 678 4.00 -3.50 25.43
C ASP A 678 3.74 -3.11 26.90
N CYS A 679 4.17 -1.92 27.31
CA CYS A 679 3.85 -1.34 28.61
C CYS A 679 2.63 -0.42 28.51
N PHE A 680 2.65 0.53 27.57
CA PHE A 680 1.64 1.59 27.47
C PHE A 680 0.23 1.07 27.16
N PHE A 681 0.07 0.18 26.16
CA PHE A 681 -1.26 -0.28 25.75
C PHE A 681 -2.02 -1.03 26.86
N PRO A 682 -1.39 -1.95 27.62
CA PRO A 682 -2.05 -2.53 28.79
C PRO A 682 -2.53 -1.49 29.81
N TRP A 683 -1.77 -0.42 30.05
CA TRP A 683 -2.19 0.65 30.96
C TRP A 683 -3.33 1.50 30.40
N LEU A 684 -3.34 1.74 29.09
CA LEU A 684 -4.43 2.45 28.42
C LEU A 684 -5.74 1.67 28.49
N GLU A 685 -5.69 0.34 28.33
CA GLU A 685 -6.87 -0.53 28.46
C GLU A 685 -7.36 -0.62 29.92
N GLU A 686 -6.45 -0.67 30.90
CA GLU A 686 -6.83 -0.55 32.31
C GLU A 686 -7.51 0.79 32.61
N LEU A 687 -7.01 1.89 32.02
CA LEU A 687 -7.65 3.19 32.14
C LEU A 687 -9.05 3.21 31.51
N ARG A 688 -9.24 2.54 30.36
CA ARG A 688 -10.54 2.36 29.71
C ARG A 688 -11.53 1.67 30.67
N HIS A 689 -11.12 0.55 31.29
CA HIS A 689 -11.92 -0.15 32.28
C HIS A 689 -12.22 0.69 33.54
N ILE A 690 -11.30 1.54 33.97
CA ILE A 690 -11.52 2.46 35.10
C ILE A 690 -12.56 3.51 34.74
N CYS A 691 -12.48 4.12 33.54
CA CYS A 691 -13.47 5.07 33.06
C CYS A 691 -14.87 4.44 32.98
N ASP A 692 -14.98 3.23 32.42
CA ASP A 692 -16.24 2.48 32.36
C ASP A 692 -16.82 2.24 33.76
N TRP A 693 -15.98 1.80 34.72
CA TRP A 693 -16.39 1.58 36.10
C TRP A 693 -16.85 2.87 36.81
N LEU A 694 -16.22 3.99 36.50
CA LEU A 694 -16.59 5.31 37.02
C LEU A 694 -17.77 5.95 36.28
N SER A 695 -18.22 5.38 35.16
CA SER A 695 -19.14 6.03 34.21
C SER A 695 -18.62 7.41 33.78
N ALA A 696 -17.32 7.52 33.54
CA ALA A 696 -16.63 8.73 33.11
C ALA A 696 -16.22 8.65 31.64
N ASP A 697 -16.01 9.80 31.01
CA ASP A 697 -15.54 9.87 29.63
C ASP A 697 -14.12 9.29 29.47
N PHE A 698 -13.92 8.52 28.41
CA PHE A 698 -12.61 8.00 28.01
C PHE A 698 -12.12 8.62 26.69
N PRO A 699 -10.81 8.91 26.57
CA PRO A 699 -9.86 9.07 27.66
C PRO A 699 -10.06 10.43 28.38
N PRO A 700 -9.66 10.56 29.66
CA PRO A 700 -9.64 11.84 30.35
C PRO A 700 -8.73 12.85 29.63
N THR A 701 -9.18 14.08 29.40
CA THR A 701 -8.40 15.10 28.67
C THR A 701 -7.69 16.10 29.57
N ASP A 702 -7.82 15.98 30.89
CA ASP A 702 -7.19 16.87 31.86
C ASP A 702 -5.66 16.66 31.92
N PRO A 703 -4.84 17.70 31.67
CA PRO A 703 -3.37 17.55 31.61
C PRO A 703 -2.74 17.05 32.91
N ILE A 704 -3.31 17.39 34.07
CA ILE A 704 -2.78 16.99 35.38
C ILE A 704 -3.02 15.51 35.60
N PHE A 705 -4.23 15.02 35.32
CA PHE A 705 -4.54 13.60 35.35
C PHE A 705 -3.59 12.80 34.46
N ILE A 706 -3.34 13.25 33.23
CA ILE A 706 -2.48 12.56 32.25
C ILE A 706 -1.04 12.49 32.74
N ARG A 707 -0.54 13.57 33.38
CA ARG A 707 0.79 13.56 34.01
C ARG A 707 0.86 12.55 35.15
N HIS A 708 -0.13 12.52 36.03
CA HIS A 708 -0.20 11.53 37.10
C HIS A 708 -0.29 10.09 36.57
N PHE A 709 -1.01 9.87 35.47
CA PHE A 709 -1.06 8.57 34.79
C PHE A 709 0.34 8.14 34.33
N ALA A 710 1.10 9.02 33.67
CA ALA A 710 2.47 8.72 33.23
C ALA A 710 3.42 8.50 34.42
N ASP A 711 3.29 9.28 35.49
CA ASP A 711 4.09 9.14 36.72
C ASP A 711 3.86 7.77 37.39
N LEU A 712 2.62 7.30 37.46
CA LEU A 712 2.28 6.00 38.05
C LEU A 712 2.86 4.84 37.23
N ILE A 713 2.82 4.92 35.90
CA ILE A 713 3.49 3.93 35.04
C ILE A 713 5.00 3.94 35.30
N ALA A 714 5.62 5.12 35.42
CA ALA A 714 7.05 5.27 35.71
C ALA A 714 7.43 4.56 37.01
N PHE A 715 6.69 4.83 38.09
CA PHE A 715 6.94 4.23 39.39
C PHE A 715 6.72 2.72 39.39
N ASN A 716 5.76 2.22 38.61
CA ASN A 716 5.56 0.78 38.46
C ASN A 716 6.72 0.12 37.69
N GLN A 717 7.19 0.72 36.59
CA GLN A 717 8.35 0.20 35.84
C GLN A 717 9.64 0.20 36.67
N GLN A 718 9.80 1.18 37.56
CA GLN A 718 10.93 1.27 38.49
C GLN A 718 10.81 0.31 39.69
N LYS A 719 9.74 -0.50 39.79
CA LYS A 719 9.42 -1.32 40.97
C LYS A 719 9.33 -0.52 42.28
N ARG A 720 9.00 0.77 42.19
CA ARG A 720 8.69 1.62 43.35
C ARG A 720 7.24 1.46 43.78
N LEU A 721 6.35 1.13 42.85
CA LEU A 721 4.94 0.84 43.10
C LEU A 721 4.52 -0.50 42.48
N THR A 722 3.66 -1.23 43.18
CA THR A 722 2.98 -2.37 42.58
C THR A 722 1.91 -1.92 41.58
N LYS A 723 1.59 -2.78 40.61
CA LYS A 723 0.52 -2.50 39.63
C LYS A 723 -0.83 -2.29 40.33
N LEU A 724 -1.08 -3.02 41.42
CA LEU A 724 -2.32 -2.95 42.20
C LEU A 724 -2.51 -1.60 42.90
N VAL A 725 -1.46 -1.05 43.52
CA VAL A 725 -1.51 0.27 44.16
C VAL A 725 -1.68 1.36 43.11
N SER A 726 -0.98 1.25 41.98
CA SER A 726 -1.09 2.18 40.86
C SER A 726 -2.52 2.25 40.29
N ILE A 727 -3.18 1.10 40.07
CA ILE A 727 -4.60 1.05 39.65
C ILE A 727 -5.53 1.65 40.70
N GLN A 728 -5.26 1.44 41.99
CA GLN A 728 -6.05 2.04 43.07
C GLN A 728 -5.94 3.57 43.04
N LEU A 729 -4.73 4.11 42.89
CA LEU A 729 -4.50 5.55 42.77
C LEU A 729 -5.17 6.13 41.52
N LEU A 730 -5.13 5.46 40.37
CA LEU A 730 -5.85 5.89 39.17
C LEU A 730 -7.37 5.99 39.38
N LYS A 731 -7.97 5.01 40.07
CA LYS A 731 -9.40 5.04 40.41
C LYS A 731 -9.76 6.22 41.34
N GLU A 732 -8.87 6.57 42.25
CA GLU A 732 -9.07 7.71 43.14
C GLU A 732 -8.94 9.04 42.40
N LEU A 733 -7.90 9.18 41.56
CA LEU A 733 -7.68 10.36 40.72
C LEU A 733 -8.83 10.60 39.75
N GLY A 734 -9.43 9.53 39.22
CA GLY A 734 -10.63 9.62 38.37
C GLY A 734 -11.87 10.13 39.10
N LYS A 735 -11.95 9.97 40.44
CA LYS A 735 -13.05 10.50 41.26
C LYS A 735 -12.80 11.91 41.77
N LYS A 736 -11.56 12.22 42.16
CA LYS A 736 -11.17 13.49 42.75
C LYS A 736 -9.80 13.89 42.24
N GLN A 737 -9.77 14.94 41.44
CA GLN A 737 -8.52 15.54 40.98
C GLN A 737 -7.76 16.16 42.15
N THR A 738 -6.43 16.13 42.05
CA THR A 738 -5.52 16.76 42.99
C THR A 738 -4.49 17.58 42.23
N GLN A 739 -4.14 18.73 42.79
CA GLN A 739 -3.05 19.59 42.29
C GLN A 739 -1.70 19.23 42.93
N GLN A 740 -1.73 18.42 44.01
CA GLN A 740 -0.55 17.89 44.66
C GLN A 740 0.14 16.88 43.75
N SER A 741 1.47 16.80 43.82
CA SER A 741 2.20 15.79 43.06
C SER A 741 1.83 14.37 43.52
N ILE A 742 1.81 13.43 42.58
CA ILE A 742 1.48 12.05 42.91
C ILE A 742 2.52 11.41 43.85
N GLU A 743 3.79 11.85 43.79
CA GLU A 743 4.85 11.39 44.68
C GLU A 743 4.60 11.79 46.14
N GLU A 744 4.26 13.06 46.39
CA GLU A 744 3.90 13.52 47.74
C GLU A 744 2.65 12.80 48.29
N LEU A 745 1.69 12.47 47.42
CA LEU A 745 0.50 11.70 47.81
C LEU A 745 0.87 10.27 48.24
N ILE A 746 1.81 9.64 47.54
CA ILE A 746 2.32 8.30 47.87
C ILE A 746 3.13 8.35 49.19
N ASP A 747 3.96 9.37 49.38
CA ASP A 747 4.76 9.57 50.60
C ASP A 747 3.88 9.77 51.83
N GLN A 748 2.89 10.66 51.76
CA GLN A 748 1.97 10.93 52.87
C GLN A 748 1.18 9.69 53.30
N ARG A 749 0.91 8.79 52.37
CA ARG A 749 0.14 7.57 52.59
C ARG A 749 1.01 6.32 52.76
N GLN A 750 2.33 6.46 52.69
CA GLN A 750 3.29 5.36 52.84
C GLN A 750 2.99 4.17 51.91
N LEU A 751 2.70 4.47 50.63
CA LEU A 751 2.23 3.48 49.64
C LEU A 751 3.34 2.86 48.77
N TRP A 752 4.61 3.19 49.03
CA TRP A 752 5.74 2.60 48.30
C TRP A 752 5.81 1.09 48.47
N GLN A 753 6.24 0.41 47.39
CA GLN A 753 6.42 -1.03 47.36
C GLN A 753 7.40 -1.49 48.44
N ILE A 754 7.04 -2.57 49.13
CA ILE A 754 7.90 -3.27 50.08
C ILE A 754 8.74 -4.26 49.27
N THR A 755 10.07 -4.08 49.27
CA THR A 755 11.03 -4.97 48.58
C THR A 755 11.97 -5.70 49.53
N ASP A 756 11.94 -5.39 50.83
CA ASP A 756 12.78 -6.05 51.84
C ASP A 756 12.28 -7.48 52.10
N PRO A 757 13.06 -8.53 51.80
CA PRO A 757 12.64 -9.92 52.01
C PRO A 757 12.29 -10.24 53.47
N ALA A 758 12.92 -9.59 54.45
CA ALA A 758 12.61 -9.79 55.86
C ALA A 758 11.19 -9.31 56.18
N GLN A 759 10.86 -8.09 55.75
CA GLN A 759 9.54 -7.51 55.95
C GLN A 759 8.43 -8.29 55.23
N ILE A 760 8.71 -8.79 54.02
CA ILE A 760 7.77 -9.64 53.26
C ILE A 760 7.53 -10.96 54.02
N ARG A 761 8.60 -11.60 54.49
CA ARG A 761 8.54 -12.86 55.26
C ARG A 761 7.76 -12.69 56.56
N ASP A 762 7.99 -11.61 57.29
CA ASP A 762 7.27 -11.30 58.54
C ASP A 762 5.76 -11.12 58.26
N THR A 763 5.42 -10.40 57.19
CA THR A 763 4.03 -10.19 56.78
C THR A 763 3.34 -11.52 56.44
N ILE A 764 4.02 -12.40 55.69
CA ILE A 764 3.52 -13.73 55.33
C ILE A 764 3.38 -14.62 56.57
N HIS A 765 4.36 -14.59 57.47
CA HIS A 765 4.32 -15.36 58.71
C HIS A 765 3.10 -15.00 59.56
N CYS A 766 2.84 -13.71 59.76
CA CYS A 766 1.65 -13.28 60.50
C CYS A 766 0.34 -13.75 59.83
N VAL A 767 0.26 -13.78 58.50
CA VAL A 767 -0.93 -14.31 57.80
C VAL A 767 -1.06 -15.83 57.94
N PHE A 768 0.07 -16.55 57.95
CA PHE A 768 0.08 -18.00 58.17
C PHE A 768 -0.38 -18.37 59.58
N GLU A 769 0.05 -17.61 60.59
CA GLU A 769 -0.40 -17.76 61.98
C GLU A 769 -1.89 -17.47 62.16
N GLU A 770 -2.42 -16.46 61.45
CA GLU A 770 -3.84 -16.11 61.49
C GLU A 770 -4.72 -17.13 60.74
N ASN A 771 -4.15 -17.95 59.84
CA ASN A 771 -4.89 -18.86 58.97
C ASN A 771 -4.29 -20.28 58.86
N PRO A 772 -4.09 -20.99 59.98
CA PRO A 772 -3.37 -22.27 60.00
C PRO A 772 -4.05 -23.37 59.17
N GLU A 773 -5.39 -23.38 59.12
CA GLU A 773 -6.16 -24.34 58.32
C GLU A 773 -6.00 -24.12 56.81
N ALA A 774 -5.90 -22.86 56.38
CA ALA A 774 -5.73 -22.51 54.98
C ALA A 774 -4.31 -22.85 54.51
N VAL A 775 -3.30 -22.67 55.37
CA VAL A 775 -1.89 -23.06 55.11
C VAL A 775 -1.79 -24.56 54.91
N THR A 776 -2.37 -25.36 55.81
CA THR A 776 -2.34 -26.83 55.73
C THR A 776 -2.97 -27.34 54.43
N LYS A 777 -4.09 -26.74 54.00
CA LYS A 777 -4.77 -27.09 52.74
C LYS A 777 -4.05 -26.54 51.49
N ALA A 778 -3.32 -25.43 51.61
CA ALA A 778 -2.53 -24.87 50.51
C ALA A 778 -1.27 -25.70 50.23
N LYS A 779 -0.67 -26.32 51.27
CA LYS A 779 0.47 -27.25 51.14
C LYS A 779 0.17 -28.48 50.28
N THR A 780 -1.06 -28.98 50.28
CA THR A 780 -1.45 -30.18 49.50
C THR A 780 -1.87 -29.87 48.07
N GLN A 781 -2.19 -28.62 47.75
CA GLN A 781 -2.56 -28.15 46.40
C GLN A 781 -1.97 -26.75 46.15
N ALA A 782 -0.72 -26.71 45.68
CA ALA A 782 -0.08 -25.46 45.24
C ALA A 782 -0.91 -24.79 44.12
N GLY A 783 -1.17 -23.49 44.23
CA GLY A 783 -2.05 -22.75 43.31
C GLY A 783 -3.55 -23.00 43.48
N GLY A 784 -3.95 -23.82 44.46
CA GLY A 784 -5.36 -24.09 44.78
C GLY A 784 -6.09 -22.89 45.43
N ARG A 785 -7.41 -23.04 45.62
CA ARG A 785 -8.29 -21.97 46.15
C ARG A 785 -7.81 -21.36 47.46
N GLN A 786 -7.20 -22.15 48.34
CA GLN A 786 -6.68 -21.66 49.64
C GLN A 786 -5.36 -20.89 49.51
N PHE A 787 -4.52 -21.25 48.54
CA PHE A 787 -3.30 -20.50 48.23
C PHE A 787 -3.65 -19.09 47.72
N VAL A 788 -4.62 -18.99 46.80
CA VAL A 788 -5.14 -17.70 46.30
C VAL A 788 -5.77 -16.87 47.42
N LYS A 789 -6.44 -17.52 48.39
CA LYS A 789 -7.01 -16.85 49.57
C LYS A 789 -5.90 -16.25 50.45
N LEU A 790 -4.87 -17.03 50.79
CA LEU A 790 -3.73 -16.56 51.58
C LEU A 790 -2.98 -15.42 50.89
N ARG A 791 -2.71 -15.55 49.58
CA ARG A 791 -2.13 -14.46 48.79
C ARG A 791 -2.94 -13.18 48.89
N ARG A 792 -4.26 -13.28 48.77
CA ARG A 792 -5.16 -12.12 48.90
C ARG A 792 -5.05 -11.49 50.28
N GLU A 793 -4.94 -12.27 51.35
CA GLU A 793 -4.80 -11.77 52.72
C GLU A 793 -3.43 -11.10 52.96
N VAL A 794 -2.34 -11.65 52.42
CA VAL A 794 -1.02 -10.99 52.43
C VAL A 794 -1.06 -9.65 51.69
N LEU A 795 -1.71 -9.62 50.52
CA LEU A 795 -1.90 -8.37 49.76
C LEU A 795 -2.79 -7.38 50.50
N VAL A 796 -3.81 -7.81 51.23
CA VAL A 796 -4.65 -6.90 52.03
C VAL A 796 -3.87 -6.35 53.23
N LYS A 797 -3.14 -7.20 53.96
CA LYS A 797 -2.38 -6.81 55.15
C LYS A 797 -1.21 -5.87 54.85
N SER A 798 -0.67 -5.96 53.64
CA SER A 798 0.38 -5.06 53.14
C SER A 798 -0.15 -3.85 52.37
N ASP A 799 -1.46 -3.56 52.39
CA ASP A 799 -2.08 -2.51 51.56
C ASP A 799 -1.72 -2.62 50.06
N LYS A 800 -1.53 -3.85 49.59
CA LYS A 800 -1.13 -4.25 48.24
C LYS A 800 0.26 -3.76 47.84
N ARG A 801 1.10 -3.40 48.82
CA ARG A 801 2.46 -2.89 48.62
C ARG A 801 3.50 -3.97 48.33
N ILE A 802 3.15 -5.25 48.37
CA ILE A 802 4.04 -6.35 47.98
C ILE A 802 3.62 -6.84 46.58
N ASP A 803 4.58 -7.12 45.70
CA ASP A 803 4.26 -7.65 44.38
C ASP A 803 3.66 -9.07 44.49
N PRO A 804 2.53 -9.38 43.81
CA PRO A 804 1.92 -10.69 43.90
C PRO A 804 2.84 -11.86 43.52
N THR A 805 3.79 -11.66 42.60
CA THR A 805 4.75 -12.70 42.21
C THR A 805 5.78 -12.96 43.31
N GLU A 806 6.22 -11.92 44.01
CA GLU A 806 7.10 -12.04 45.18
C GLU A 806 6.39 -12.71 46.36
N VAL A 807 5.09 -12.42 46.56
CA VAL A 807 4.26 -13.12 47.54
C VAL A 807 4.16 -14.61 47.19
N ASP A 808 3.86 -14.95 45.94
CA ASP A 808 3.69 -16.34 45.49
C ASP A 808 5.00 -17.15 45.61
N GLN A 809 6.12 -16.55 45.25
CA GLN A 809 7.45 -17.14 45.43
C GLN A 809 7.76 -17.37 46.91
N MET A 810 7.69 -16.33 47.75
CA MET A 810 8.05 -16.42 49.17
C MET A 810 7.11 -17.34 49.95
N MET A 811 5.81 -17.34 49.64
CA MET A 811 4.85 -18.28 50.25
C MET A 811 5.20 -19.72 49.91
N THR A 812 5.59 -20.00 48.65
CA THR A 812 5.97 -21.36 48.21
C THR A 812 7.25 -21.81 48.93
N GLU A 813 8.26 -20.95 49.02
CA GLU A 813 9.49 -21.20 49.76
C GLU A 813 9.21 -21.50 51.24
N MET A 814 8.49 -20.62 51.94
CA MET A 814 8.17 -20.79 53.37
C MET A 814 7.31 -22.04 53.65
N MET A 815 6.38 -22.39 52.76
CA MET A 815 5.57 -23.60 52.89
C MET A 815 6.39 -24.89 52.68
N SER A 816 7.48 -24.82 51.91
CA SER A 816 8.41 -25.94 51.70
C SER A 816 9.44 -26.12 52.82
N GLU A 817 9.81 -25.02 53.50
CA GLU A 817 10.72 -25.02 54.66
C GLU A 817 10.04 -25.54 55.94
N GLN A 818 8.72 -25.34 56.09
CA GLN A 818 7.93 -25.92 57.16
C GLN A 818 7.58 -27.40 56.89
N LYS A 819 8.56 -28.29 57.09
CA LYS A 819 8.33 -29.75 57.21
C LYS A 819 7.57 -30.10 58.48
#